data_AF-A0A2E8M6Q6-F1
#
_entry.id   AF-A0A2E8M6Q6-F1
#
_cell.length_a   1.000
_cell.length_b   1.000
_cell.length_c   1.000
_cell.angle_alpha   90.00
_cell.angle_beta   90.00
_cell.angle_gamma   90.00
#
_symmetry.space_group_name_H-M   'P 1'
#
loop_
_entity.id
_entity.type
_entity.pdbx_description
1 polymer ?
#
loop_
_entity_poly.entity_id
_entity_poly.type
_entity_poly.pdbx_seq_one_letter_code
_entity_poly.pdbx_strand_id
1 'polypeptide(L)'
;MSIVKEYAQHTMIQLRTSFTALALTLFLAPFSRAEFLINEFLAENTGSFLNDEDGFPADWIEIHNPGPAASINGYHLTDDPTNLTKWTFPNVTIPANGYLLVYATGKDRTATGQPLHANFSLDIDGEFLALVKPDGTSTVTLFSSEYPEQYPDISYGNALGGPVFNTTLHAIGDPLTYLVPTEDIGSTWQTPAFNDDLWTAGHSAVGWGYNSLFDDIIPEDGNLTTPMRGKNASVYLRLPFQIDDPAGINGLVLKMKVDDGFVAYLNGFEVASKNKANPLVYNSKSTQREEIRAGDQFESFTLNFAGRLQAGENILALHGLNDSPGSSDFLLIPELVGEVQSTTPLPGPAYLSTPTPNNTNGIPSLAPPGKVDFDITSRAFTEEFDLSLSVPESGAVIHYTIDGSLPSNSTNEPSPVYSDPITIDSTTLVRARAYLPGSLPGEGCTEGYFLLDPSEAEFSSNLPIVLLSTYGGGSPPASGSTTRKESFMLIYEPDPETGRASFSATPSISTRSGIRKRGSSSAGFPKYAMSLESWDEFNEDQNIKPLGLSAEADWILNARYTFDYSLIRNPFLYELSNQIGQWAVKTRFVELYNDVNGGNVTSADYFGVYTFMEKIEPDNNRLDISKLDPWENSPEEVTGGYVFKNDRPDPGEPTFNVSGFQRALVHGDPDGIEITSTQKSYITTHANEITVALRQPNGIHPTTGLHFSEYLDVDAFIDHFWLNILAMDPDWGRLSQFFYKDRGGKIVAGPIWDYDRTMGSRDGRDN
;
A
#
# COMPACT_ATOMS: atom_id res chain seq x y z
N MET A 1 -26.38 -91.23 -15.16
CA MET A 1 -25.82 -90.93 -13.83
C MET A 1 -26.62 -89.74 -13.29
N SER A 2 -27.86 -90.02 -12.85
CA SER A 2 -28.32 -89.92 -11.44
C SER A 2 -28.30 -88.47 -10.92
N ILE A 3 -29.38 -87.80 -10.47
CA ILE A 3 -30.55 -88.24 -9.70
C ILE A 3 -31.52 -87.01 -9.59
N VAL A 4 -32.81 -87.14 -9.96
CA VAL A 4 -34.05 -86.92 -9.13
C VAL A 4 -34.65 -85.48 -9.16
N LYS A 5 -35.82 -85.27 -9.80
CA LYS A 5 -37.22 -85.06 -9.27
C LYS A 5 -37.41 -83.73 -8.50
N GLU A 6 -38.52 -82.99 -8.41
CA GLU A 6 -39.95 -83.06 -8.79
C GLU A 6 -40.54 -81.66 -8.46
N TYR A 7 -41.37 -81.10 -9.34
CA TYR A 7 -42.70 -80.52 -9.08
C TYR A 7 -43.01 -79.55 -7.90
N ALA A 8 -43.61 -78.40 -8.29
CA ALA A 8 -44.85 -77.75 -7.78
C ALA A 8 -44.89 -77.31 -6.29
N GLN A 9 -45.53 -76.23 -5.82
CA GLN A 9 -46.82 -75.57 -6.10
C GLN A 9 -46.94 -74.49 -4.97
N HIS A 10 -47.39 -73.23 -5.12
CA HIS A 10 -48.77 -72.75 -5.30
C HIS A 10 -48.73 -71.19 -5.33
N THR A 11 -49.30 -70.46 -6.32
CA THR A 11 -50.69 -69.91 -6.41
C THR A 11 -51.15 -69.09 -5.19
N MET A 12 -51.86 -67.95 -5.22
CA MET A 12 -52.65 -67.12 -6.15
C MET A 12 -52.63 -65.68 -5.55
N ILE A 13 -52.92 -64.57 -6.24
CA ILE A 13 -54.28 -64.05 -6.53
C ILE A 13 -54.13 -62.81 -7.44
N GLN A 14 -54.91 -62.77 -8.53
CA GLN A 14 -55.21 -61.59 -9.33
C GLN A 14 -56.21 -60.66 -8.63
N LEU A 15 -56.16 -59.34 -8.87
CA LEU A 15 -57.32 -58.47 -9.17
C LEU A 15 -56.81 -57.08 -9.60
N ARG A 16 -56.85 -56.76 -10.90
CA ARG A 16 -57.83 -55.87 -11.57
C ARG A 16 -57.64 -54.34 -11.37
N THR A 17 -57.20 -53.71 -12.47
CA THR A 17 -57.71 -52.46 -13.08
C THR A 17 -57.65 -51.14 -12.29
N SER A 18 -56.90 -50.15 -12.78
CA SER A 18 -57.44 -48.97 -13.49
C SER A 18 -56.51 -47.75 -13.48
N PHE A 19 -56.34 -47.17 -14.68
CA PHE A 19 -56.30 -45.74 -15.00
C PHE A 19 -55.19 -44.81 -14.46
N THR A 20 -54.48 -44.22 -15.43
CA THR A 20 -53.97 -42.83 -15.49
C THR A 20 -53.05 -42.31 -14.37
N ALA A 21 -51.76 -42.18 -14.71
CA ALA A 21 -50.94 -41.03 -14.32
C ALA A 21 -49.80 -40.86 -15.34
N LEU A 22 -50.07 -40.11 -16.41
CA LEU A 22 -49.05 -39.40 -17.17
C LEU A 22 -48.71 -38.16 -16.32
N ALA A 23 -47.65 -38.22 -15.51
CA ALA A 23 -47.09 -37.05 -14.84
C ALA A 23 -45.62 -37.29 -14.46
N LEU A 24 -44.76 -36.56 -15.15
CA LEU A 24 -43.57 -35.90 -14.59
C LEU A 24 -42.45 -36.82 -14.07
N THR A 25 -41.68 -37.42 -14.98
CA THR A 25 -40.26 -37.65 -14.73
C THR A 25 -39.54 -36.31 -14.74
N LEU A 26 -39.55 -35.64 -13.59
CA LEU A 26 -38.66 -34.50 -13.31
C LEU A 26 -37.23 -35.04 -13.34
N PHE A 27 -36.38 -34.47 -14.21
CA PHE A 27 -34.94 -34.60 -14.09
C PHE A 27 -34.53 -34.04 -12.71
N LEU A 28 -34.28 -34.92 -11.74
CA LEU A 28 -33.48 -34.57 -10.57
C LEU A 28 -32.02 -34.49 -11.04
N ALA A 29 -31.66 -33.37 -11.65
CA ALA A 29 -30.27 -32.93 -11.59
C ALA A 29 -29.94 -32.76 -10.10
N PRO A 30 -28.83 -33.31 -9.58
CA PRO A 30 -28.37 -32.93 -8.26
C PRO A 30 -28.09 -31.42 -8.31
N PHE A 31 -28.92 -30.63 -7.63
CA PHE A 31 -28.53 -29.28 -7.25
C PHE A 31 -27.34 -29.44 -6.32
N SER A 32 -26.13 -29.37 -6.86
CA SER A 32 -24.95 -29.01 -6.09
C SER A 32 -25.24 -27.63 -5.53
N ARG A 33 -25.64 -27.55 -4.26
CA ARG A 33 -25.71 -26.27 -3.56
C ARG A 33 -24.27 -25.78 -3.46
N ALA A 34 -23.96 -24.68 -4.14
CA ALA A 34 -22.62 -24.11 -4.10
C ALA A 34 -22.24 -23.81 -2.64
N GLU A 35 -21.02 -24.18 -2.25
CA GLU A 35 -20.51 -24.12 -0.89
C GLU A 35 -19.79 -22.77 -0.68
N PHE A 36 -19.83 -22.20 0.53
CA PHE A 36 -19.06 -20.98 0.84
C PHE A 36 -17.57 -21.24 0.63
N LEU A 37 -16.74 -20.22 0.37
CA LEU A 37 -15.30 -20.41 0.24
C LEU A 37 -14.53 -19.17 0.64
N ILE A 38 -13.27 -19.33 1.03
CA ILE A 38 -12.33 -18.19 1.06
C ILE A 38 -11.94 -17.88 -0.38
N ASN A 39 -12.42 -16.75 -0.92
CA ASN A 39 -12.08 -16.35 -2.29
C ASN A 39 -10.81 -15.51 -2.34
N GLU A 40 -10.56 -14.70 -1.33
CA GLU A 40 -9.45 -13.74 -1.31
C GLU A 40 -9.07 -13.44 0.15
N PHE A 41 -7.79 -13.23 0.41
CA PHE A 41 -7.29 -12.66 1.66
C PHE A 41 -6.08 -11.78 1.38
N LEU A 42 -5.79 -10.86 2.30
CA LEU A 42 -4.61 -10.00 2.28
C LEU A 42 -3.96 -10.08 3.67
N ALA A 43 -2.71 -10.54 3.74
CA ALA A 43 -1.96 -10.66 4.99
C ALA A 43 -1.01 -9.47 5.23
N GLU A 44 -0.72 -8.67 4.20
CA GLU A 44 0.12 -7.49 4.33
C GLU A 44 -0.60 -6.29 3.71
N ASN A 45 -1.24 -5.49 4.57
CA ASN A 45 -2.05 -4.35 4.16
C ASN A 45 -1.36 -3.05 4.59
N THR A 46 -1.00 -2.20 3.62
CA THR A 46 -0.34 -0.92 3.90
C THR A 46 -1.33 0.21 4.19
N GLY A 47 -2.64 -0.06 4.08
CA GLY A 47 -3.73 0.91 4.24
C GLY A 47 -4.18 1.57 2.95
N SER A 48 -3.61 1.15 1.81
CA SER A 48 -3.92 1.69 0.49
C SER A 48 -5.34 1.33 0.00
N PHE A 49 -5.86 0.18 0.42
CA PHE A 49 -7.12 -0.38 -0.10
C PHE A 49 -8.25 -0.37 0.92
N LEU A 50 -7.97 -0.82 2.13
CA LEU A 50 -8.98 -0.99 3.16
C LEU A 50 -8.37 -0.82 4.54
N ASN A 51 -8.98 0.04 5.35
CA ASN A 51 -8.72 0.11 6.77
C ASN A 51 -9.93 -0.49 7.51
N ASP A 52 -9.68 -1.01 8.71
CA ASP A 52 -10.74 -1.39 9.62
C ASP A 52 -11.56 -0.16 10.09
N GLU A 53 -12.63 -0.41 10.85
CA GLU A 53 -13.49 0.67 11.34
C GLU A 53 -12.83 1.60 12.36
N ASP A 54 -11.67 1.21 12.90
CA ASP A 54 -10.87 2.03 13.80
C ASP A 54 -9.90 2.95 13.00
N GLY A 55 -9.75 2.71 11.70
CA GLY A 55 -8.94 3.51 10.78
C GLY A 55 -7.54 2.93 10.51
N PHE A 56 -7.30 1.67 10.88
CA PHE A 56 -5.99 1.04 10.74
C PHE A 56 -5.94 0.04 9.59
N PRO A 57 -4.81 -0.08 8.89
CA PRO A 57 -4.59 -1.20 7.98
C PRO A 57 -4.72 -2.51 8.75
N ALA A 58 -5.44 -3.46 8.17
CA ALA A 58 -5.70 -4.74 8.81
C ALA A 58 -5.70 -5.86 7.78
N ASP A 59 -5.13 -7.00 8.16
CA ASP A 59 -5.28 -8.24 7.41
C ASP A 59 -6.76 -8.56 7.31
N TRP A 60 -7.16 -9.16 6.19
CA TRP A 60 -8.56 -9.53 6.00
C TRP A 60 -8.69 -10.80 5.19
N ILE A 61 -9.79 -11.51 5.45
CA ILE A 61 -10.20 -12.74 4.80
C ILE A 61 -11.61 -12.51 4.27
N GLU A 62 -11.81 -12.79 2.99
CA GLU A 62 -13.10 -12.69 2.35
C GLU A 62 -13.73 -14.06 2.10
N ILE A 63 -15.02 -14.15 2.45
CA ILE A 63 -15.85 -15.32 2.20
C ILE A 63 -16.86 -15.03 1.10
N HIS A 64 -16.83 -15.82 0.03
CA HIS A 64 -17.79 -15.74 -1.06
C HIS A 64 -18.88 -16.82 -0.94
N ASN A 65 -20.14 -16.42 -1.23
CA ASN A 65 -21.28 -17.33 -1.41
C ASN A 65 -21.68 -17.45 -2.89
N PRO A 66 -21.16 -18.44 -3.64
CA PRO A 66 -21.54 -18.66 -5.04
C PRO A 66 -22.95 -19.23 -5.24
N GLY A 67 -23.66 -19.54 -4.15
CA GLY A 67 -24.98 -20.16 -4.17
C GLY A 67 -26.11 -19.18 -3.90
N PRO A 68 -27.34 -19.67 -3.71
CA PRO A 68 -28.43 -18.86 -3.16
C PRO A 68 -28.07 -18.27 -1.78
N ALA A 69 -28.74 -17.19 -1.38
CA ALA A 69 -28.53 -16.56 -0.08
C ALA A 69 -28.62 -17.59 1.06
N ALA A 70 -27.62 -17.60 1.93
CA ALA A 70 -27.45 -18.62 2.97
C ALA A 70 -26.78 -18.03 4.23
N SER A 71 -27.06 -18.64 5.39
CA SER A 71 -26.37 -18.30 6.64
C SER A 71 -25.06 -19.07 6.77
N ILE A 72 -24.00 -18.37 7.18
CA ILE A 72 -22.68 -18.94 7.49
C ILE A 72 -22.55 -19.37 8.96
N ASN A 73 -23.63 -19.28 9.74
CA ASN A 73 -23.62 -19.60 11.16
C ASN A 73 -22.99 -20.97 11.47
N GLY A 74 -22.04 -20.97 12.41
CA GLY A 74 -21.38 -22.19 12.88
C GLY A 74 -20.25 -22.70 12.00
N TYR A 75 -19.93 -22.06 10.86
CA TYR A 75 -18.65 -22.29 10.19
C TYR A 75 -17.50 -21.75 11.05
N HIS A 76 -16.27 -22.17 10.75
CA HIS A 76 -15.08 -21.72 11.47
C HIS A 76 -13.98 -21.21 10.53
N LEU A 77 -13.21 -20.23 10.99
CA LEU A 77 -11.90 -19.87 10.44
C LEU A 77 -10.80 -20.36 11.36
N THR A 78 -9.69 -20.77 10.78
CA THR A 78 -8.49 -21.14 11.53
C THR A 78 -7.22 -20.99 10.69
N ASP A 79 -6.18 -20.50 11.36
CA ASP A 79 -4.77 -20.47 11.01
C ASP A 79 -3.96 -21.61 11.70
N ASP A 80 -4.62 -22.43 12.52
CA ASP A 80 -3.98 -23.50 13.30
C ASP A 80 -4.50 -24.89 12.83
N PRO A 81 -3.65 -25.70 12.18
CA PRO A 81 -4.05 -27.02 11.69
C PRO A 81 -4.40 -28.00 12.82
N THR A 82 -4.03 -27.69 14.07
CA THR A 82 -4.35 -28.49 15.25
C THR A 82 -5.64 -28.06 15.94
N ASN A 83 -6.19 -26.89 15.58
CA ASN A 83 -7.44 -26.34 16.12
C ASN A 83 -8.36 -25.83 15.00
N LEU A 84 -9.10 -26.75 14.36
CA LEU A 84 -10.00 -26.43 13.25
C LEU A 84 -11.22 -25.57 13.62
N THR A 85 -11.45 -25.32 14.91
CA THR A 85 -12.58 -24.53 15.42
C THR A 85 -12.12 -23.25 16.13
N LYS A 86 -10.92 -22.74 15.80
CA LYS A 86 -10.28 -21.62 16.50
C LYS A 86 -11.15 -20.36 16.59
N TRP A 87 -11.81 -19.98 15.50
CA TRP A 87 -12.75 -18.86 15.47
C TRP A 87 -14.07 -19.27 14.80
N THR A 88 -15.21 -18.94 15.39
CA THR A 88 -16.54 -19.38 14.91
C THR A 88 -17.36 -18.21 14.41
N PHE A 89 -17.93 -18.32 13.21
CA PHE A 89 -18.77 -17.26 12.63
C PHE A 89 -20.05 -17.04 13.44
N PRO A 90 -20.43 -15.78 13.69
CA PRO A 90 -21.77 -15.45 14.17
C PRO A 90 -22.82 -15.69 13.07
N ASN A 91 -24.10 -15.60 13.44
CA ASN A 91 -25.18 -15.79 12.47
C ASN A 91 -25.30 -14.61 11.50
N VAL A 92 -24.61 -14.71 10.37
CA VAL A 92 -24.66 -13.75 9.24
C VAL A 92 -25.23 -14.44 8.02
N THR A 93 -26.15 -13.76 7.32
CA THR A 93 -26.67 -14.24 6.02
C THR A 93 -25.91 -13.54 4.90
N ILE A 94 -25.20 -14.32 4.09
CA ILE A 94 -24.52 -13.83 2.90
C ILE A 94 -25.51 -13.93 1.72
N PRO A 95 -25.79 -12.84 0.98
CA PRO A 95 -26.64 -12.87 -0.20
C PRO A 95 -26.15 -13.87 -1.27
N ALA A 96 -26.98 -14.12 -2.27
CA ALA A 96 -26.56 -14.92 -3.41
C ALA A 96 -25.47 -14.16 -4.20
N ASN A 97 -24.36 -14.84 -4.53
CA ASN A 97 -23.14 -14.22 -5.08
C ASN A 97 -22.59 -13.07 -4.21
N GLY A 98 -22.90 -13.08 -2.91
CA GLY A 98 -22.46 -12.06 -1.97
C GLY A 98 -21.15 -12.44 -1.30
N TYR A 99 -20.51 -11.42 -0.71
CA TYR A 99 -19.24 -11.51 -0.01
C TYR A 99 -19.42 -11.15 1.48
N LEU A 100 -18.54 -11.66 2.33
CA LEU A 100 -18.43 -11.29 3.73
C LEU A 100 -16.95 -11.14 4.08
N LEU A 101 -16.58 -9.93 4.50
CA LEU A 101 -15.25 -9.63 4.98
C LEU A 101 -15.09 -9.92 6.48
N VAL A 102 -13.95 -10.49 6.86
CA VAL A 102 -13.51 -10.69 8.24
C VAL A 102 -12.10 -10.15 8.39
N TYR A 103 -11.88 -9.22 9.34
CA TYR A 103 -10.54 -8.72 9.65
C TYR A 103 -9.77 -9.73 10.53
N ALA A 104 -8.56 -10.09 10.16
CA ALA A 104 -7.68 -10.95 10.96
C ALA A 104 -6.74 -10.07 11.80
N THR A 105 -7.22 -9.63 12.97
CA THR A 105 -6.52 -8.60 13.79
C THR A 105 -6.27 -9.05 15.23
N GLY A 106 -6.70 -10.25 15.61
CA GLY A 106 -6.68 -10.69 17.01
C GLY A 106 -7.78 -10.09 17.91
N LYS A 107 -8.56 -9.10 17.45
CA LYS A 107 -9.53 -8.34 18.27
C LYS A 107 -10.78 -9.14 18.71
N ASP A 108 -11.06 -10.28 18.07
CA ASP A 108 -12.18 -11.20 18.40
C ASP A 108 -13.58 -10.54 18.49
N ARG A 109 -13.92 -9.71 17.50
CA ARG A 109 -15.21 -8.98 17.46
C ARG A 109 -16.24 -9.77 16.63
N THR A 110 -17.33 -10.21 17.27
CA THR A 110 -18.36 -11.06 16.62
C THR A 110 -19.78 -10.49 16.70
N ALA A 111 -19.94 -9.21 17.03
CA ALA A 111 -21.25 -8.60 17.19
C ALA A 111 -22.01 -8.54 15.86
N THR A 112 -23.25 -9.05 15.82
CA THR A 112 -24.04 -9.09 14.58
C THR A 112 -24.31 -7.69 14.03
N GLY A 113 -23.98 -7.47 12.75
CA GLY A 113 -24.17 -6.19 12.07
C GLY A 113 -23.07 -5.16 12.34
N GLN A 114 -21.98 -5.56 13.00
CA GLN A 114 -20.71 -4.82 13.07
C GLN A 114 -19.65 -5.54 12.24
N PRO A 115 -18.54 -4.87 11.88
CA PRO A 115 -17.38 -5.54 11.29
C PRO A 115 -16.91 -6.71 12.16
N LEU A 116 -16.53 -7.80 11.50
CA LEU A 116 -16.08 -9.02 12.17
C LEU A 116 -14.56 -9.04 12.27
N HIS A 117 -14.05 -9.39 13.44
CA HIS A 117 -12.62 -9.59 13.66
C HIS A 117 -12.36 -10.99 14.19
N ALA A 118 -11.47 -11.73 13.53
CA ALA A 118 -10.94 -12.99 14.03
C ALA A 118 -10.06 -12.76 15.28
N ASN A 119 -9.83 -13.82 16.03
CA ASN A 119 -8.95 -13.83 17.21
C ASN A 119 -7.48 -14.17 16.87
N PHE A 120 -7.11 -14.04 15.59
CA PHE A 120 -5.76 -14.21 15.06
C PHE A 120 -5.49 -13.18 13.95
N SER A 121 -4.23 -13.07 13.54
CA SER A 121 -3.72 -12.29 12.39
C SER A 121 -3.03 -13.24 11.40
N LEU A 122 -2.70 -12.75 10.20
CA LEU A 122 -2.07 -13.56 9.17
C LEU A 122 -0.55 -13.38 9.13
N ASP A 123 0.20 -14.47 8.88
CA ASP A 123 1.66 -14.44 8.73
C ASP A 123 2.10 -14.16 7.28
N ILE A 124 2.91 -13.13 7.08
CA ILE A 124 3.42 -12.74 5.76
C ILE A 124 4.34 -13.79 5.13
N ASP A 125 5.03 -14.61 5.92
CA ASP A 125 5.91 -15.68 5.40
C ASP A 125 5.12 -16.89 4.87
N GLY A 126 3.81 -16.93 5.16
CA GLY A 126 2.92 -18.03 4.84
C GLY A 126 2.60 -18.92 6.03
N GLU A 127 1.33 -19.31 6.16
CA GLU A 127 0.87 -20.23 7.21
C GLU A 127 -0.36 -21.04 6.77
N PHE A 128 -0.86 -21.91 7.65
CA PHE A 128 -2.10 -22.64 7.42
C PHE A 128 -3.28 -21.66 7.38
N LEU A 129 -4.24 -21.85 6.46
CA LEU A 129 -5.51 -21.11 6.49
C LEU A 129 -6.64 -22.00 5.96
N ALA A 130 -7.73 -22.10 6.73
CA ALA A 130 -8.88 -22.90 6.33
C ALA A 130 -10.23 -22.30 6.75
N LEU A 131 -11.22 -22.53 5.89
CA LEU A 131 -12.64 -22.41 6.21
C LEU A 131 -13.19 -23.81 6.51
N VAL A 132 -13.75 -24.01 7.70
CA VAL A 132 -14.21 -25.32 8.19
C VAL A 132 -15.72 -25.33 8.37
N LYS A 133 -16.36 -26.46 8.04
CA LYS A 133 -17.79 -26.67 8.19
C LYS A 133 -18.22 -26.66 9.66
N PRO A 134 -19.54 -26.50 9.94
CA PRO A 134 -20.09 -26.62 11.29
C PRO A 134 -19.94 -27.98 11.99
N ASP A 135 -19.42 -29.00 11.29
CA ASP A 135 -19.04 -30.27 11.92
C ASP A 135 -17.68 -30.19 12.64
N GLY A 136 -16.95 -29.08 12.48
CA GLY A 136 -15.65 -28.82 13.08
C GLY A 136 -14.49 -29.67 12.53
N THR A 137 -14.70 -30.39 11.41
CA THR A 137 -13.71 -31.34 10.88
C THR A 137 -13.53 -31.29 9.37
N SER A 138 -14.58 -30.97 8.62
CA SER A 138 -14.53 -30.91 7.15
C SER A 138 -14.07 -29.53 6.70
N THR A 139 -12.95 -29.46 5.98
CA THR A 139 -12.50 -28.22 5.32
C THR A 139 -13.28 -27.97 4.04
N VAL A 140 -13.59 -26.70 3.78
CA VAL A 140 -14.25 -26.22 2.57
C VAL A 140 -13.21 -25.60 1.64
N THR A 141 -12.49 -24.62 2.16
CA THR A 141 -11.30 -24.06 1.55
C THR A 141 -10.12 -24.40 2.43
N LEU A 142 -9.02 -24.80 1.79
CA LEU A 142 -7.77 -25.12 2.46
C LEU A 142 -6.61 -24.64 1.58
N PHE A 143 -5.76 -23.80 2.14
CA PHE A 143 -4.43 -23.51 1.60
C PHE A 143 -3.45 -24.48 2.28
N SER A 144 -2.93 -25.49 1.55
CA SER A 144 -2.14 -26.59 2.14
C SER A 144 -0.66 -26.56 1.70
N SER A 145 0.35 -26.89 2.52
CA SER A 145 0.41 -26.94 3.99
C SER A 145 0.30 -25.55 4.62
N GLU A 146 0.68 -24.54 3.84
CA GLU A 146 0.66 -23.11 4.15
C GLU A 146 0.34 -22.38 2.83
N TYR A 147 -0.24 -21.18 2.88
CA TYR A 147 -0.21 -20.26 1.73
C TYR A 147 1.23 -19.73 1.54
N PRO A 148 1.63 -19.26 0.34
CA PRO A 148 3.01 -18.81 0.11
C PRO A 148 3.28 -17.47 0.79
N GLU A 149 4.54 -17.00 0.75
CA GLU A 149 4.90 -15.63 1.13
C GLU A 149 3.95 -14.60 0.50
N GLN A 150 3.55 -13.61 1.30
CA GLN A 150 2.65 -12.53 0.93
C GLN A 150 3.46 -11.26 0.69
N TYR A 151 2.88 -10.33 -0.09
CA TYR A 151 3.55 -9.09 -0.46
C TYR A 151 2.64 -7.89 -0.16
N PRO A 152 3.21 -6.70 0.09
CA PRO A 152 2.43 -5.53 0.47
C PRO A 152 1.34 -5.22 -0.56
N ASP A 153 0.09 -5.16 -0.09
CA ASP A 153 -1.10 -4.92 -0.89
C ASP A 153 -1.30 -5.86 -2.09
N ILE A 154 -0.78 -7.09 -2.00
CA ILE A 154 -1.04 -8.17 -2.96
C ILE A 154 -1.83 -9.25 -2.24
N SER A 155 -3.09 -9.43 -2.64
CA SER A 155 -3.93 -10.47 -2.06
C SER A 155 -3.67 -11.83 -2.70
N TYR A 156 -4.09 -12.89 -2.00
CA TYR A 156 -3.99 -14.26 -2.46
C TYR A 156 -5.33 -14.96 -2.30
N GLY A 157 -5.68 -15.86 -3.22
CA GLY A 157 -6.97 -16.52 -3.10
C GLY A 157 -7.38 -17.41 -4.26
N ASN A 158 -8.54 -18.03 -4.09
CA ASN A 158 -9.16 -18.86 -5.12
C ASN A 158 -9.86 -17.93 -6.12
N ALA A 159 -9.21 -17.65 -7.25
CA ALA A 159 -9.81 -16.87 -8.34
C ALA A 159 -11.02 -17.62 -8.95
N LEU A 160 -12.20 -17.44 -8.34
CA LEU A 160 -13.48 -17.86 -8.89
C LEU A 160 -14.09 -16.67 -9.63
N GLY A 161 -13.96 -16.70 -10.95
CA GLY A 161 -14.14 -15.53 -11.81
C GLY A 161 -12.76 -15.16 -12.35
N GLY A 162 -12.51 -15.55 -13.59
CA GLY A 162 -11.31 -15.16 -14.31
C GLY A 162 -11.29 -13.64 -14.60
N PRO A 163 -10.22 -13.16 -15.26
CA PRO A 163 -9.93 -11.74 -15.38
C PRO A 163 -11.14 -10.94 -15.90
N VAL A 164 -11.41 -9.80 -15.27
CA VAL A 164 -12.19 -8.71 -15.90
C VAL A 164 -11.22 -7.95 -16.80
N PHE A 165 -11.43 -8.02 -18.11
CA PHE A 165 -10.64 -7.24 -19.08
C PHE A 165 -11.55 -6.39 -19.94
N ASN A 166 -11.03 -5.23 -20.34
CA ASN A 166 -11.68 -4.40 -21.34
C ASN A 166 -11.54 -5.08 -22.71
N THR A 167 -12.67 -5.33 -23.35
CA THR A 167 -12.73 -5.68 -24.76
C THR A 167 -13.33 -4.51 -25.53
N THR A 168 -12.72 -4.13 -26.65
CA THR A 168 -13.34 -3.18 -27.57
C THR A 168 -14.41 -3.93 -28.36
N LEU A 169 -15.68 -3.57 -28.14
CA LEU A 169 -16.83 -4.14 -28.82
C LEU A 169 -17.13 -3.44 -30.15
N HIS A 170 -16.79 -2.14 -30.25
CA HIS A 170 -16.83 -1.38 -31.49
C HIS A 170 -15.68 -0.36 -31.47
N ALA A 171 -14.71 -0.54 -32.37
CA ALA A 171 -13.51 0.29 -32.46
C ALA A 171 -13.72 1.51 -33.36
N ILE A 172 -12.85 2.50 -33.21
CA ILE A 172 -12.78 3.62 -34.17
C ILE A 172 -12.40 3.05 -35.54
N GLY A 173 -13.16 3.43 -36.58
CA GLY A 173 -12.99 2.89 -37.92
C GLY A 173 -13.72 1.57 -38.19
N ASP A 174 -14.42 0.97 -37.21
CA ASP A 174 -15.28 -0.18 -37.49
C ASP A 174 -16.48 0.19 -38.36
N PRO A 175 -17.06 -0.76 -39.13
CA PRO A 175 -18.20 -0.50 -40.00
C PRO A 175 -19.42 0.07 -39.26
N LEU A 176 -20.14 0.95 -39.95
CA LEU A 176 -21.45 1.45 -39.54
C LEU A 176 -22.33 1.72 -40.77
N THR A 177 -23.62 1.91 -40.54
CA THR A 177 -24.53 2.52 -41.52
C THR A 177 -25.05 3.85 -40.99
N TYR A 178 -25.27 4.82 -41.87
CA TYR A 178 -25.83 6.11 -41.49
C TYR A 178 -26.92 6.61 -42.46
N LEU A 179 -27.82 7.42 -41.90
CA LEU A 179 -28.88 8.11 -42.62
C LEU A 179 -29.01 9.54 -42.09
N VAL A 180 -28.98 10.52 -42.99
CA VAL A 180 -29.43 11.89 -42.68
C VAL A 180 -30.94 11.94 -42.96
N PRO A 181 -31.80 11.94 -41.92
CA PRO A 181 -33.23 11.78 -42.13
C PRO A 181 -33.85 13.02 -42.79
N THR A 182 -34.77 12.80 -43.72
CA THR A 182 -35.59 13.86 -44.35
C THR A 182 -37.02 13.93 -43.81
N GLU A 183 -37.41 12.92 -43.04
CA GLU A 183 -38.70 12.79 -42.37
C GLU A 183 -38.56 11.91 -41.12
N ASP A 184 -39.61 11.82 -40.32
CA ASP A 184 -39.67 10.93 -39.16
C ASP A 184 -39.90 9.48 -39.63
N ILE A 185 -38.92 8.61 -39.37
CA ILE A 185 -38.96 7.18 -39.70
C ILE A 185 -39.32 6.30 -38.49
N GLY A 186 -39.74 6.91 -37.38
CA GLY A 186 -40.02 6.22 -36.12
C GLY A 186 -38.76 5.80 -35.36
N SER A 187 -38.90 4.86 -34.42
CA SER A 187 -37.82 4.42 -33.52
C SER A 187 -37.28 3.02 -33.82
N THR A 188 -37.86 2.29 -34.78
CA THR A 188 -37.47 0.89 -35.06
C THR A 188 -36.02 0.77 -35.54
N TRP A 189 -35.47 1.81 -36.17
CA TRP A 189 -34.07 1.91 -36.58
C TRP A 189 -33.06 1.81 -35.44
N GLN A 190 -33.50 1.83 -34.19
CA GLN A 190 -32.62 1.66 -33.02
C GLN A 190 -32.47 0.18 -32.63
N THR A 191 -33.26 -0.72 -33.22
CA THR A 191 -33.32 -2.15 -32.87
C THR A 191 -32.50 -3.03 -33.82
N PRO A 192 -32.03 -4.23 -33.38
CA PRO A 192 -31.29 -5.15 -34.24
C PRO A 192 -32.06 -5.58 -35.48
N ALA A 193 -33.38 -5.78 -35.37
CA ALA A 193 -34.20 -6.32 -36.45
C ALA A 193 -34.51 -5.34 -37.60
N PHE A 194 -34.08 -4.09 -37.52
CA PHE A 194 -34.32 -3.11 -38.57
C PHE A 194 -33.40 -3.36 -39.77
N ASN A 195 -33.97 -3.35 -40.97
CA ASN A 195 -33.22 -3.43 -42.22
C ASN A 195 -32.74 -2.04 -42.63
N ASP A 196 -31.43 -1.85 -42.66
CA ASP A 196 -30.71 -0.64 -43.07
C ASP A 196 -29.97 -0.77 -44.41
N ASP A 197 -30.34 -1.73 -45.28
CA ASP A 197 -29.74 -1.95 -46.61
C ASP A 197 -29.81 -0.70 -47.52
N LEU A 198 -30.74 0.21 -47.24
CA LEU A 198 -30.92 1.48 -47.96
C LEU A 198 -30.15 2.66 -47.34
N TRP A 199 -29.51 2.44 -46.19
CA TRP A 199 -28.66 3.45 -45.54
C TRP A 199 -27.30 3.48 -46.21
N THR A 200 -26.56 4.57 -46.00
CA THR A 200 -25.21 4.66 -46.53
C THR A 200 -24.27 3.87 -45.63
N ALA A 201 -23.53 2.91 -46.18
CA ALA A 201 -22.46 2.22 -45.46
C ALA A 201 -21.22 3.13 -45.36
N GLY A 202 -20.54 3.07 -44.22
CA GLY A 202 -19.28 3.75 -43.98
C GLY A 202 -18.55 3.18 -42.77
N HIS A 203 -17.56 3.91 -42.27
CA HIS A 203 -16.80 3.51 -41.08
C HIS A 203 -16.87 4.58 -39.98
N SER A 204 -16.69 4.14 -38.73
CA SER A 204 -16.70 4.97 -37.53
C SER A 204 -15.60 6.03 -37.52
N ALA A 205 -15.85 7.06 -36.70
CA ALA A 205 -15.45 8.46 -36.85
C ALA A 205 -16.15 9.13 -38.05
N VAL A 206 -17.19 9.94 -37.75
CA VAL A 206 -17.89 10.74 -38.76
C VAL A 206 -17.82 12.23 -38.43
N GLY A 207 -17.71 13.08 -39.45
CA GLY A 207 -17.63 14.52 -39.21
C GLY A 207 -17.20 15.38 -40.39
N TRP A 208 -17.01 16.67 -40.11
CA TRP A 208 -16.32 17.65 -40.95
C TRP A 208 -15.86 18.85 -40.09
N GLY A 209 -15.02 19.73 -40.67
CA GLY A 209 -14.64 21.00 -40.03
C GLY A 209 -13.38 20.94 -39.15
N TYR A 210 -12.85 19.74 -38.89
CA TYR A 210 -11.68 19.50 -38.04
C TYR A 210 -10.40 19.13 -38.81
N ASN A 211 -10.26 19.68 -40.01
CA ASN A 211 -9.12 19.42 -40.89
C ASN A 211 -7.80 19.65 -40.13
N SER A 212 -6.80 18.80 -40.34
CA SER A 212 -5.52 18.67 -39.62
C SER A 212 -5.54 18.08 -38.21
N LEU A 213 -6.69 18.00 -37.52
CA LEU A 213 -6.78 17.42 -36.16
C LEU A 213 -7.21 15.95 -36.17
N PHE A 214 -8.12 15.57 -37.08
CA PHE A 214 -8.67 14.21 -37.15
C PHE A 214 -8.68 13.62 -38.56
N ASP A 215 -7.91 14.19 -39.50
CA ASP A 215 -7.87 13.73 -40.91
C ASP A 215 -7.37 12.29 -41.06
N ASP A 216 -6.52 11.83 -40.14
CA ASP A 216 -6.01 10.45 -40.12
C ASP A 216 -7.00 9.46 -39.47
N ILE A 217 -8.07 9.97 -38.84
CA ILE A 217 -9.02 9.18 -38.04
C ILE A 217 -10.40 9.12 -38.71
N ILE A 218 -10.89 10.20 -39.34
CA ILE A 218 -12.17 10.23 -40.06
C ILE A 218 -11.96 9.64 -41.47
N PRO A 219 -12.53 8.47 -41.79
CA PRO A 219 -12.38 7.89 -43.13
C PRO A 219 -13.13 8.71 -44.19
N GLU A 220 -12.78 8.53 -45.47
CA GLU A 220 -13.43 9.26 -46.57
C GLU A 220 -14.95 9.03 -46.61
N ASP A 221 -15.40 7.81 -46.30
CA ASP A 221 -16.80 7.43 -46.20
C ASP A 221 -17.49 7.83 -44.88
N GLY A 222 -16.73 8.41 -43.93
CA GLY A 222 -17.23 9.07 -42.72
C GLY A 222 -17.43 10.58 -42.87
N ASN A 223 -17.08 11.17 -44.03
CA ASN A 223 -17.22 12.60 -44.26
C ASN A 223 -18.68 13.00 -44.55
N LEU A 224 -19.32 13.63 -43.57
CA LEU A 224 -20.75 14.00 -43.66
C LEU A 224 -21.02 15.39 -44.26
N THR A 225 -19.99 16.07 -44.81
CA THR A 225 -20.15 17.41 -45.39
C THR A 225 -21.23 17.44 -46.47
N THR A 226 -21.17 16.54 -47.45
CA THR A 226 -22.14 16.49 -48.56
C THR A 226 -23.52 15.99 -48.15
N PRO A 227 -23.67 14.90 -47.36
CA PRO A 227 -24.99 14.37 -47.00
C PRO A 227 -25.73 15.20 -45.94
N MET A 228 -25.06 15.85 -44.99
CA MET A 228 -25.69 16.48 -43.82
C MET A 228 -25.67 18.01 -43.85
N ARG A 229 -24.53 18.63 -44.21
CA ARG A 229 -24.35 20.09 -44.11
C ARG A 229 -25.31 20.85 -45.02
N GLY A 230 -25.95 21.87 -44.46
CA GLY A 230 -26.99 22.68 -45.08
C GLY A 230 -28.35 21.98 -45.22
N LYS A 231 -28.49 20.72 -44.79
CA LYS A 231 -29.70 19.90 -45.00
C LYS A 231 -30.41 19.56 -43.70
N ASN A 232 -29.69 18.99 -42.73
CA ASN A 232 -30.25 18.65 -41.43
C ASN A 232 -29.18 18.81 -40.32
N ALA A 233 -29.62 19.10 -39.10
CA ALA A 233 -28.76 19.13 -37.91
C ALA A 233 -28.64 17.75 -37.24
N SER A 234 -29.26 16.72 -37.82
CA SER A 234 -29.28 15.36 -37.28
C SER A 234 -28.74 14.34 -38.28
N VAL A 235 -28.11 13.29 -37.75
CA VAL A 235 -27.77 12.05 -38.46
C VAL A 235 -28.08 10.86 -37.57
N TYR A 236 -28.56 9.77 -38.15
CA TYR A 236 -28.71 8.48 -37.47
C TYR A 236 -27.58 7.56 -37.88
N LEU A 237 -26.98 6.87 -36.91
CA LEU A 237 -25.95 5.87 -37.13
C LEU A 237 -26.35 4.56 -36.48
N ARG A 238 -26.01 3.44 -37.10
CA ARG A 238 -26.14 2.09 -36.54
C ARG A 238 -24.77 1.41 -36.58
N LEU A 239 -24.31 1.00 -35.41
CA LEU A 239 -23.00 0.42 -35.16
C LEU A 239 -23.21 -1.02 -34.68
N PRO A 240 -23.09 -2.03 -35.56
CA PRO A 240 -23.24 -3.42 -35.18
C PRO A 240 -22.02 -3.94 -34.43
N PHE A 241 -22.25 -4.78 -33.43
CA PHE A 241 -21.19 -5.47 -32.69
C PHE A 241 -21.66 -6.85 -32.22
N GLN A 242 -20.73 -7.74 -31.91
CA GLN A 242 -21.01 -9.11 -31.50
C GLN A 242 -20.72 -9.33 -30.02
N ILE A 243 -21.59 -10.07 -29.33
CA ILE A 243 -21.35 -10.56 -27.98
C ILE A 243 -21.62 -12.07 -27.95
N ASP A 244 -20.63 -12.87 -27.56
CA ASP A 244 -20.81 -14.32 -27.44
C ASP A 244 -21.65 -14.70 -26.22
N ASP A 245 -21.34 -14.13 -25.04
CA ASP A 245 -22.06 -14.36 -23.79
C ASP A 245 -22.39 -13.03 -23.09
N PRO A 246 -23.66 -12.57 -23.14
CA PRO A 246 -24.08 -11.36 -22.44
C PRO A 246 -23.94 -11.45 -20.92
N ALA A 247 -23.94 -12.66 -20.34
CA ALA A 247 -23.78 -12.83 -18.90
C ALA A 247 -22.35 -12.54 -18.42
N GLY A 248 -21.37 -12.53 -19.33
CA GLY A 248 -19.97 -12.18 -19.03
C GLY A 248 -19.67 -10.69 -19.11
N ILE A 249 -20.61 -9.83 -19.51
CA ILE A 249 -20.42 -8.37 -19.60
C ILE A 249 -20.81 -7.73 -18.26
N ASN A 250 -19.81 -7.27 -17.51
CA ASN A 250 -19.98 -6.67 -16.19
C ASN A 250 -20.04 -5.13 -16.24
N GLY A 251 -19.50 -4.54 -17.30
CA GLY A 251 -19.47 -3.09 -17.54
C GLY A 251 -19.58 -2.78 -19.02
N LEU A 252 -20.15 -1.63 -19.35
CA LEU A 252 -20.25 -1.15 -20.73
C LEU A 252 -20.08 0.36 -20.76
N VAL A 253 -19.06 0.83 -21.46
CA VAL A 253 -18.67 2.24 -21.55
C VAL A 253 -18.65 2.67 -23.01
N LEU A 254 -19.34 3.75 -23.32
CA LEU A 254 -19.23 4.46 -24.60
C LEU A 254 -18.26 5.62 -24.44
N LYS A 255 -17.12 5.55 -25.09
CA LYS A 255 -16.17 6.66 -25.20
C LYS A 255 -16.54 7.49 -26.42
N MET A 256 -16.62 8.81 -26.27
CA MET A 256 -17.00 9.73 -27.33
C MET A 256 -16.04 10.92 -27.43
N LYS A 257 -15.69 11.29 -28.66
CA LYS A 257 -15.48 12.71 -29.02
C LYS A 257 -16.72 13.18 -29.76
N VAL A 258 -17.35 14.23 -29.27
CA VAL A 258 -18.61 14.72 -29.80
C VAL A 258 -18.65 16.24 -29.90
N ASP A 259 -19.07 16.70 -31.06
CA ASP A 259 -19.45 18.07 -31.38
C ASP A 259 -20.73 18.00 -32.23
N ASP A 260 -21.94 18.30 -31.72
CA ASP A 260 -22.27 19.03 -30.49
C ASP A 260 -22.98 18.16 -29.43
N GLY A 261 -23.69 17.11 -29.86
CA GLY A 261 -24.51 16.27 -28.99
C GLY A 261 -24.90 14.95 -29.62
N PHE A 262 -25.42 14.04 -28.79
CA PHE A 262 -25.90 12.74 -29.26
C PHE A 262 -26.93 12.13 -28.31
N VAL A 263 -27.67 11.14 -28.82
CA VAL A 263 -28.46 10.20 -28.02
C VAL A 263 -28.09 8.79 -28.45
N ALA A 264 -27.70 7.94 -27.50
CA ALA A 264 -27.31 6.56 -27.73
C ALA A 264 -28.40 5.59 -27.29
N TYR A 265 -28.65 4.60 -28.15
CA TYR A 265 -29.60 3.52 -27.95
C TYR A 265 -28.87 2.18 -28.06
N LEU A 266 -29.12 1.30 -27.12
CA LEU A 266 -28.66 -0.08 -27.14
C LEU A 266 -29.86 -0.98 -27.39
N ASN A 267 -29.87 -1.65 -28.53
CA ASN A 267 -30.96 -2.54 -28.96
C ASN A 267 -32.37 -1.93 -28.81
N GLY A 268 -32.51 -0.63 -29.09
CA GLY A 268 -33.78 0.10 -29.02
C GLY A 268 -34.04 0.86 -27.71
N PHE A 269 -33.17 0.71 -26.71
CA PHE A 269 -33.33 1.40 -25.43
C PHE A 269 -32.30 2.50 -25.26
N GLU A 270 -32.73 3.70 -24.88
CA GLU A 270 -31.81 4.81 -24.61
C GLU A 270 -30.89 4.47 -23.41
N VAL A 271 -29.58 4.62 -23.61
CA VAL A 271 -28.54 4.25 -22.64
C VAL A 271 -27.64 5.40 -22.22
N ALA A 272 -27.47 6.41 -23.07
CA ALA A 272 -26.69 7.62 -22.78
C ALA A 272 -27.13 8.76 -23.69
N SER A 273 -26.87 10.01 -23.28
CA SER A 273 -27.03 11.17 -24.15
C SER A 273 -26.19 12.35 -23.68
N LYS A 274 -25.86 13.25 -24.60
CA LYS A 274 -25.26 14.56 -24.32
C LYS A 274 -25.96 15.61 -25.16
N ASN A 275 -26.31 16.75 -24.54
CA ASN A 275 -26.96 17.89 -25.19
C ASN A 275 -28.24 17.56 -26.00
N LYS A 276 -29.03 16.62 -25.47
CA LYS A 276 -30.26 16.10 -26.08
C LYS A 276 -31.41 17.12 -26.06
N ALA A 277 -32.06 17.32 -27.20
CA ALA A 277 -33.30 18.10 -27.31
C ALA A 277 -34.52 17.40 -26.68
N ASN A 278 -35.47 18.19 -26.16
CA ASN A 278 -36.76 17.70 -25.66
C ASN A 278 -37.92 18.57 -26.19
N PRO A 279 -38.84 18.04 -27.02
CA PRO A 279 -38.86 16.67 -27.56
C PRO A 279 -37.72 16.41 -28.57
N LEU A 280 -37.27 15.16 -28.64
CA LEU A 280 -36.33 14.70 -29.65
C LEU A 280 -37.09 14.26 -30.91
N VAL A 281 -36.78 14.85 -32.05
CA VAL A 281 -37.36 14.56 -33.37
C VAL A 281 -36.25 14.46 -34.42
N TYR A 282 -36.57 13.95 -35.61
CA TYR A 282 -35.58 13.61 -36.64
C TYR A 282 -34.69 14.76 -37.14
N ASN A 283 -35.09 16.01 -36.91
CA ASN A 283 -34.32 17.20 -37.28
C ASN A 283 -33.97 18.07 -36.06
N SER A 284 -33.95 17.46 -34.89
CA SER A 284 -33.51 18.12 -33.66
C SER A 284 -32.08 18.63 -33.79
N LYS A 285 -31.82 19.71 -33.05
CA LYS A 285 -30.50 20.29 -32.86
C LYS A 285 -29.99 19.91 -31.48
N SER A 286 -28.68 20.01 -31.29
CA SER A 286 -28.08 19.99 -29.97
C SER A 286 -28.62 21.14 -29.10
N THR A 287 -28.75 20.95 -27.80
CA THR A 287 -29.17 22.01 -26.86
C THR A 287 -28.03 22.96 -26.47
N GLN A 288 -26.79 22.58 -26.73
CA GLN A 288 -25.59 23.36 -26.45
C GLN A 288 -24.61 23.23 -27.61
N ARG A 289 -23.73 24.22 -27.73
CA ARG A 289 -22.61 24.20 -28.66
C ARG A 289 -21.38 23.66 -27.97
N GLU A 290 -20.67 22.74 -28.59
CA GLU A 290 -19.40 22.19 -28.10
C GLU A 290 -18.30 22.42 -29.14
N GLU A 291 -17.04 22.24 -28.74
CA GLU A 291 -15.91 22.32 -29.68
C GLU A 291 -14.80 21.40 -29.17
N ILE A 292 -14.20 20.62 -30.07
CA ILE A 292 -13.10 19.71 -29.71
C ILE A 292 -11.75 20.34 -30.07
N ARG A 293 -10.78 20.24 -29.16
CA ARG A 293 -9.40 20.73 -29.35
C ARG A 293 -8.38 19.61 -29.44
N ALA A 294 -7.20 19.96 -29.97
CA ALA A 294 -6.04 19.08 -29.99
C ALA A 294 -5.65 18.68 -28.54
N GLY A 295 -5.48 17.39 -28.29
CA GLY A 295 -5.09 16.86 -26.97
C GLY A 295 -6.26 16.59 -26.01
N ASP A 296 -7.49 16.97 -26.34
CA ASP A 296 -8.67 16.62 -25.53
C ASP A 296 -8.80 15.10 -25.43
N GLN A 297 -9.13 14.60 -24.24
CA GLN A 297 -9.35 13.17 -24.00
C GLN A 297 -10.77 12.77 -24.48
N PHE A 298 -11.02 11.47 -24.59
CA PHE A 298 -12.37 10.95 -24.82
C PHE A 298 -13.24 11.15 -23.57
N GLU A 299 -14.48 11.56 -23.76
CA GLU A 299 -15.49 11.55 -22.69
C GLU A 299 -16.05 10.13 -22.55
N SER A 300 -16.08 9.61 -21.32
CA SER A 300 -16.58 8.25 -21.04
C SER A 300 -18.00 8.30 -20.48
N PHE A 301 -18.91 7.54 -21.09
CA PHE A 301 -20.30 7.39 -20.66
C PHE A 301 -20.57 5.95 -20.27
N THR A 302 -20.75 5.69 -18.97
CA THR A 302 -21.21 4.37 -18.50
C THR A 302 -22.65 4.14 -18.97
N LEU A 303 -22.88 3.03 -19.66
CA LEU A 303 -24.17 2.71 -20.25
C LEU A 303 -25.03 1.88 -19.28
N ASN A 304 -26.32 2.18 -19.19
CA ASN A 304 -27.27 1.31 -18.49
C ASN A 304 -27.70 0.15 -19.40
N PHE A 305 -26.99 -0.98 -19.35
CA PHE A 305 -27.20 -2.11 -20.27
C PHE A 305 -27.96 -3.31 -19.67
N ALA A 306 -28.36 -3.25 -18.40
CA ALA A 306 -28.96 -4.38 -17.68
C ALA A 306 -30.18 -4.96 -18.41
N GLY A 307 -30.09 -6.23 -18.82
CA GLY A 307 -31.12 -6.96 -19.56
C GLY A 307 -31.36 -6.50 -21.00
N ARG A 308 -30.43 -5.72 -21.59
CA ARG A 308 -30.57 -5.13 -22.94
C ARG A 308 -29.66 -5.78 -23.99
N LEU A 309 -28.65 -6.53 -23.57
CA LEU A 309 -27.74 -7.26 -24.45
C LEU A 309 -28.31 -8.63 -24.83
N GLN A 310 -27.97 -9.10 -26.03
CA GLN A 310 -28.32 -10.44 -26.51
C GLN A 310 -27.09 -11.18 -27.03
N ALA A 311 -27.12 -12.51 -26.99
CA ALA A 311 -26.06 -13.31 -27.60
C ALA A 311 -26.11 -13.17 -29.14
N GLY A 312 -24.95 -13.04 -29.76
CA GLY A 312 -24.78 -12.69 -31.17
C GLY A 312 -24.79 -11.18 -31.41
N GLU A 313 -25.45 -10.76 -32.49
CA GLU A 313 -25.44 -9.38 -32.96
C GLU A 313 -26.22 -8.44 -32.05
N ASN A 314 -25.63 -7.30 -31.72
CA ASN A 314 -26.23 -6.17 -31.03
C ASN A 314 -26.04 -4.89 -31.86
N ILE A 315 -26.90 -3.90 -31.63
CA ILE A 315 -26.80 -2.58 -32.27
C ILE A 315 -26.63 -1.50 -31.22
N LEU A 316 -25.56 -0.72 -31.34
CA LEU A 316 -25.47 0.62 -30.79
C LEU A 316 -25.96 1.59 -31.85
N ALA A 317 -27.08 2.25 -31.60
CA ALA A 317 -27.63 3.26 -32.49
C ALA A 317 -27.41 4.65 -31.91
N LEU A 318 -26.94 5.59 -32.73
CA LEU A 318 -26.69 6.98 -32.32
C LEU A 318 -27.57 7.93 -33.11
N HIS A 319 -28.25 8.83 -32.41
CA HIS A 319 -28.84 10.04 -33.00
C HIS A 319 -27.87 11.19 -32.75
N GLY A 320 -27.05 11.50 -33.76
CA GLY A 320 -26.11 12.61 -33.75
C GLY A 320 -26.80 13.95 -33.91
N LEU A 321 -26.39 14.94 -33.12
CA LEU A 321 -26.99 16.27 -33.07
C LEU A 321 -25.90 17.33 -33.27
N ASN A 322 -26.11 18.20 -34.24
CA ASN A 322 -25.38 19.43 -34.45
C ASN A 322 -26.23 20.62 -33.94
N ASP A 323 -25.63 21.73 -33.54
CA ASP A 323 -26.30 22.96 -33.16
C ASP A 323 -27.11 23.56 -34.31
N SER A 324 -26.64 23.40 -35.56
CA SER A 324 -27.39 23.87 -36.71
C SER A 324 -27.12 23.09 -37.99
N PRO A 325 -28.08 23.03 -38.94
CA PRO A 325 -27.84 22.39 -40.23
C PRO A 325 -26.68 23.03 -41.00
N GLY A 326 -26.38 24.31 -40.76
CA GLY A 326 -25.37 25.08 -41.48
C GLY A 326 -24.02 25.18 -40.79
N SER A 327 -23.76 24.42 -39.71
CA SER A 327 -22.54 24.59 -38.91
C SER A 327 -21.25 24.42 -39.73
N SER A 328 -20.17 25.04 -39.27
CA SER A 328 -18.84 24.91 -39.86
C SER A 328 -18.23 23.53 -39.66
N ASP A 329 -18.73 22.80 -38.69
CA ASP A 329 -18.15 21.61 -38.06
C ASP A 329 -19.24 20.64 -37.60
N PHE A 330 -18.83 19.38 -37.41
CA PHE A 330 -19.58 18.31 -36.76
C PHE A 330 -18.60 17.18 -36.46
N LEU A 331 -18.72 16.53 -35.32
CA LEU A 331 -17.89 15.37 -34.99
C LEU A 331 -18.62 14.35 -34.13
N LEU A 332 -18.55 13.08 -34.52
CA LEU A 332 -18.89 11.94 -33.68
C LEU A 332 -17.87 10.83 -33.88
N ILE A 333 -17.07 10.59 -32.84
CA ILE A 333 -16.13 9.47 -32.79
C ILE A 333 -16.52 8.57 -31.61
N PRO A 334 -17.28 7.49 -31.86
CA PRO A 334 -17.62 6.50 -30.85
C PRO A 334 -16.58 5.37 -30.75
N GLU A 335 -16.33 4.92 -29.53
CA GLU A 335 -15.69 3.64 -29.23
C GLU A 335 -16.48 2.96 -28.11
N LEU A 336 -16.95 1.73 -28.33
CA LEU A 336 -17.69 0.95 -27.33
C LEU A 336 -16.77 -0.08 -26.68
N VAL A 337 -16.65 0.00 -25.36
CA VAL A 337 -15.79 -0.90 -24.57
C VAL A 337 -16.67 -1.68 -23.58
N GLY A 338 -16.53 -3.00 -23.58
CA GLY A 338 -17.15 -3.89 -22.60
C GLY A 338 -16.12 -4.38 -21.58
N GLU A 339 -16.50 -4.45 -20.31
CA GLU A 339 -15.73 -5.16 -19.28
C GLU A 339 -16.21 -6.61 -19.25
N VAL A 340 -15.37 -7.54 -19.70
CA VAL A 340 -15.68 -8.97 -19.80
C VAL A 340 -15.03 -9.71 -18.66
N GLN A 341 -15.81 -10.46 -17.90
CA GLN A 341 -15.30 -11.42 -16.93
C GLN A 341 -15.13 -12.79 -17.58
N SER A 342 -13.92 -13.35 -17.53
CA SER A 342 -13.72 -14.76 -17.88
C SER A 342 -14.44 -15.64 -16.86
N THR A 343 -15.30 -16.54 -17.30
CA THR A 343 -15.97 -17.52 -16.42
C THR A 343 -15.15 -18.80 -16.22
N THR A 344 -13.92 -18.84 -16.75
CA THR A 344 -13.04 -20.02 -16.64
C THR A 344 -12.29 -19.98 -15.31
N PRO A 345 -12.56 -20.90 -14.36
CA PRO A 345 -11.85 -20.94 -13.08
C PRO A 345 -10.38 -21.29 -13.30
N LEU A 346 -9.49 -20.70 -12.49
CA LEU A 346 -8.11 -21.18 -12.43
C LEU A 346 -8.02 -22.56 -11.76
N PRO A 347 -6.96 -23.34 -12.03
CA PRO A 347 -6.76 -24.66 -11.42
C PRO A 347 -6.49 -24.66 -9.91
N GLY A 348 -6.30 -23.49 -9.28
CA GLY A 348 -5.92 -23.35 -7.87
C GLY A 348 -5.77 -21.88 -7.46
N PRO A 349 -5.33 -21.61 -6.21
CA PRO A 349 -5.14 -20.25 -5.73
C PRO A 349 -3.97 -19.55 -6.43
N ALA A 350 -4.03 -18.22 -6.49
CA ALA A 350 -3.02 -17.37 -7.12
C ALA A 350 -2.93 -16.01 -6.44
N TYR A 351 -1.86 -15.27 -6.72
CA TYR A 351 -1.76 -13.88 -6.31
C TYR A 351 -2.68 -13.01 -7.16
N LEU A 352 -3.18 -11.92 -6.58
CA LEU A 352 -4.00 -10.93 -7.23
C LEU A 352 -3.31 -9.59 -7.00
N SER A 353 -2.84 -8.97 -8.09
CA SER A 353 -2.07 -7.73 -8.01
C SER A 353 -2.87 -6.52 -7.53
N THR A 354 -4.17 -6.69 -7.37
CA THR A 354 -5.08 -5.65 -6.90
C THR A 354 -6.09 -6.33 -5.99
N PRO A 355 -6.04 -6.04 -4.68
CA PRO A 355 -7.01 -6.57 -3.74
C PRO A 355 -8.42 -6.05 -4.04
N THR A 356 -9.42 -6.93 -4.00
CA THR A 356 -10.79 -6.62 -4.44
C THR A 356 -11.85 -6.91 -3.38
N PRO A 357 -11.73 -6.38 -2.15
CA PRO A 357 -12.71 -6.64 -1.11
C PRO A 357 -14.12 -6.20 -1.54
N ASN A 358 -15.09 -7.04 -1.20
CA ASN A 358 -16.51 -7.03 -1.54
C ASN A 358 -16.82 -7.10 -3.04
N ASN A 359 -15.82 -7.40 -3.86
CA ASN A 359 -15.93 -7.45 -5.32
C ASN A 359 -15.38 -8.79 -5.81
N THR A 360 -15.45 -9.01 -7.12
CA THR A 360 -14.84 -10.21 -7.68
C THR A 360 -13.34 -10.04 -7.82
N ASN A 361 -12.60 -11.11 -7.53
CA ASN A 361 -11.14 -11.20 -7.65
C ASN A 361 -10.60 -10.60 -8.97
N GLY A 362 -9.44 -9.94 -8.86
CA GLY A 362 -8.68 -9.41 -9.98
C GLY A 362 -8.00 -10.47 -10.86
N ILE A 363 -7.07 -10.00 -11.71
CA ILE A 363 -6.31 -10.88 -12.61
C ILE A 363 -5.32 -11.71 -11.79
N PRO A 364 -5.34 -13.05 -11.91
CA PRO A 364 -4.37 -13.88 -11.22
C PRO A 364 -2.98 -13.72 -11.81
N SER A 365 -2.00 -13.66 -10.92
CA SER A 365 -0.58 -13.57 -11.21
C SER A 365 0.15 -14.75 -10.58
N LEU A 366 1.20 -15.21 -11.25
CA LEU A 366 2.16 -16.13 -10.66
C LEU A 366 3.03 -15.41 -9.62
N ALA A 367 3.67 -16.19 -8.76
CA ALA A 367 4.66 -15.70 -7.80
C ALA A 367 5.72 -14.82 -8.50
N PRO A 368 6.22 -13.78 -7.83
CA PRO A 368 7.28 -12.95 -8.41
C PRO A 368 8.52 -13.80 -8.73
N PRO A 369 9.30 -13.44 -9.77
CA PRO A 369 10.61 -14.02 -9.96
C PRO A 369 11.53 -13.67 -8.78
N GLY A 370 12.55 -14.50 -8.56
CA GLY A 370 13.53 -14.28 -7.51
C GLY A 370 14.28 -12.95 -7.61
N LYS A 371 14.95 -12.62 -6.50
CA LYS A 371 15.84 -11.46 -6.36
C LYS A 371 16.90 -11.45 -7.47
N VAL A 372 17.21 -10.26 -7.99
CA VAL A 372 18.31 -10.11 -8.96
C VAL A 372 19.63 -10.23 -8.21
N ASP A 373 20.48 -11.16 -8.65
CA ASP A 373 21.82 -11.36 -8.12
C ASP A 373 22.81 -10.40 -8.82
N PHE A 374 23.55 -9.66 -8.01
CA PHE A 374 24.67 -8.81 -8.43
C PHE A 374 25.97 -9.58 -8.17
N ASP A 375 26.85 -9.72 -9.17
CA ASP A 375 28.13 -10.42 -9.00
C ASP A 375 29.13 -9.65 -8.11
N ILE A 376 28.93 -8.34 -7.99
CA ILE A 376 29.69 -7.43 -7.13
C ILE A 376 28.68 -6.69 -6.26
N THR A 377 28.87 -6.74 -4.94
CA THR A 377 28.02 -6.04 -3.97
C THR A 377 28.52 -4.62 -3.69
N SER A 378 27.70 -3.82 -3.03
CA SER A 378 27.97 -2.45 -2.58
C SER A 378 29.37 -2.28 -1.99
N ARG A 379 30.11 -1.29 -2.49
CA ARG A 379 31.48 -1.00 -2.05
C ARG A 379 31.95 0.38 -2.47
N ALA A 380 32.94 0.88 -1.74
CA ALA A 380 33.84 1.89 -2.26
C ALA A 380 34.87 1.27 -3.21
N PHE A 381 35.30 2.01 -4.23
CA PHE A 381 36.24 1.53 -5.24
C PHE A 381 37.12 2.65 -5.80
N THR A 382 38.22 2.28 -6.45
CA THR A 382 39.19 3.23 -7.06
C THR A 382 39.43 2.97 -8.55
N GLU A 383 39.09 1.78 -9.04
CA GLU A 383 39.24 1.36 -10.43
C GLU A 383 37.89 0.90 -10.99
N GLU A 384 37.61 1.28 -12.24
CA GLU A 384 36.39 0.88 -12.93
C GLU A 384 36.26 -0.66 -13.03
N PHE A 385 35.03 -1.14 -13.08
CA PHE A 385 34.74 -2.56 -13.23
C PHE A 385 33.40 -2.76 -13.95
N ASP A 386 33.20 -3.96 -14.49
CA ASP A 386 31.92 -4.35 -15.10
C ASP A 386 31.09 -5.12 -14.07
N LEU A 387 29.84 -4.69 -13.89
CA LEU A 387 28.84 -5.30 -13.01
C LEU A 387 27.95 -6.23 -13.83
N SER A 388 27.84 -7.49 -13.41
CA SER A 388 26.94 -8.47 -14.02
C SER A 388 25.71 -8.72 -13.16
N LEU A 389 24.55 -8.73 -13.79
CA LEU A 389 23.26 -9.07 -13.16
C LEU A 389 22.77 -10.43 -13.64
N SER A 390 22.14 -11.19 -12.74
CA SER A 390 21.52 -12.48 -13.10
C SER A 390 20.28 -12.77 -12.25
N VAL A 391 19.44 -13.67 -12.74
CA VAL A 391 18.23 -14.14 -12.04
C VAL A 391 18.02 -15.61 -12.43
N PRO A 392 17.67 -16.51 -11.49
CA PRO A 392 17.65 -17.95 -11.77
C PRO A 392 16.51 -18.37 -12.71
N GLU A 393 15.43 -17.61 -12.78
CA GLU A 393 14.25 -17.93 -13.59
C GLU A 393 14.49 -17.74 -15.09
N SER A 394 14.47 -18.84 -15.83
CA SER A 394 14.52 -18.81 -17.29
C SER A 394 13.33 -18.03 -17.87
N GLY A 395 13.62 -17.01 -18.70
CA GLY A 395 12.61 -16.19 -19.35
C GLY A 395 12.22 -14.93 -18.56
N ALA A 396 12.76 -14.74 -17.36
CA ALA A 396 12.69 -13.47 -16.67
C ALA A 396 13.58 -12.43 -17.37
N VAL A 397 13.10 -11.18 -17.42
CA VAL A 397 13.80 -10.04 -18.00
C VAL A 397 14.19 -9.10 -16.86
N ILE A 398 15.48 -8.80 -16.74
CA ILE A 398 15.99 -7.85 -15.75
C ILE A 398 15.89 -6.45 -16.32
N HIS A 399 15.24 -5.55 -15.59
CA HIS A 399 15.26 -4.11 -15.81
C HIS A 399 16.11 -3.45 -14.74
N TYR A 400 16.79 -2.35 -15.09
CA TYR A 400 17.65 -1.63 -14.15
C TYR A 400 17.58 -0.11 -14.35
N THR A 401 17.98 0.63 -13.32
CA THR A 401 18.07 2.09 -13.31
C THR A 401 19.34 2.53 -12.58
N ILE A 402 19.79 3.75 -12.87
CA ILE A 402 20.94 4.40 -12.22
C ILE A 402 20.61 5.79 -11.66
N ASP A 403 19.33 6.18 -11.73
CA ASP A 403 18.83 7.48 -11.30
C ASP A 403 18.11 7.42 -9.94
N GLY A 404 18.14 6.25 -9.29
CA GLY A 404 17.49 5.99 -8.01
C GLY A 404 16.03 5.55 -8.11
N SER A 405 15.39 5.60 -9.27
CA SER A 405 14.01 5.13 -9.45
C SER A 405 13.91 3.60 -9.37
N LEU A 406 12.84 3.04 -8.80
CA LEU A 406 12.62 1.59 -8.83
C LEU A 406 12.38 1.15 -10.29
N PRO A 407 13.07 0.12 -10.82
CA PRO A 407 12.91 -0.28 -12.20
C PRO A 407 11.48 -0.73 -12.52
N SER A 408 11.01 -0.40 -13.73
CA SER A 408 9.66 -0.63 -14.23
C SER A 408 9.67 -1.30 -15.61
N ASN A 409 8.76 -2.25 -15.86
CA ASN A 409 8.48 -2.77 -17.20
C ASN A 409 7.19 -2.19 -17.82
N SER A 410 6.69 -1.08 -17.27
CA SER A 410 5.48 -0.41 -17.75
C SER A 410 5.58 -0.03 -19.23
N THR A 411 4.48 -0.12 -19.96
CA THR A 411 4.42 0.25 -21.38
C THR A 411 4.62 1.74 -21.63
N ASN A 412 4.36 2.58 -20.62
CA ASN A 412 4.43 4.04 -20.77
C ASN A 412 5.85 4.56 -20.57
N GLU A 413 6.55 4.06 -19.55
CA GLU A 413 7.88 4.50 -19.13
C GLU A 413 8.70 3.30 -18.67
N PRO A 414 9.16 2.42 -19.59
CA PRO A 414 9.95 1.25 -19.23
C PRO A 414 11.38 1.64 -18.89
N SER A 415 11.93 1.06 -17.83
CA SER A 415 13.36 1.15 -17.53
C SER A 415 14.19 0.33 -18.54
N PRO A 416 15.48 0.66 -18.74
CA PRO A 416 16.37 -0.14 -19.59
C PRO A 416 16.41 -1.63 -19.23
N VAL A 417 16.43 -2.48 -20.26
CA VAL A 417 16.61 -3.93 -20.12
C VAL A 417 18.10 -4.25 -20.02
N TYR A 418 18.47 -5.02 -19.01
CA TYR A 418 19.83 -5.53 -18.87
C TYR A 418 20.10 -6.61 -19.92
N SER A 419 21.19 -6.43 -20.69
CA SER A 419 21.58 -7.34 -21.77
C SER A 419 23.09 -7.56 -21.84
N ASP A 420 23.88 -6.60 -21.38
CA ASP A 420 25.34 -6.65 -21.27
C ASP A 420 25.76 -6.09 -19.90
N PRO A 421 26.95 -6.46 -19.38
CA PRO A 421 27.47 -5.92 -18.12
C PRO A 421 27.47 -4.39 -18.07
N ILE A 422 27.20 -3.84 -16.89
CA ILE A 422 27.14 -2.39 -16.64
C ILE A 422 28.53 -1.93 -16.20
N THR A 423 29.19 -1.07 -16.98
CA THR A 423 30.46 -0.47 -16.55
C THR A 423 30.22 0.55 -15.45
N ILE A 424 30.85 0.33 -14.29
CA ILE A 424 30.85 1.23 -13.14
C ILE A 424 32.18 1.98 -13.10
N ASP A 425 32.17 3.23 -13.57
CA ASP A 425 33.35 4.12 -13.67
C ASP A 425 33.23 5.38 -12.79
N SER A 426 32.13 5.50 -12.04
CA SER A 426 31.77 6.66 -11.23
C SER A 426 30.86 6.24 -10.07
N THR A 427 30.68 7.12 -9.08
CA THR A 427 29.74 6.90 -7.97
C THR A 427 28.34 6.68 -8.52
N THR A 428 27.82 5.46 -8.40
CA THR A 428 26.61 5.00 -9.09
C THR A 428 25.76 4.17 -8.15
N LEU A 429 24.47 4.48 -8.08
CA LEU A 429 23.47 3.66 -7.42
C LEU A 429 22.79 2.81 -8.49
N VAL A 430 22.93 1.50 -8.46
CA VAL A 430 22.27 0.60 -9.42
C VAL A 430 21.08 -0.05 -8.75
N ARG A 431 19.89 0.14 -9.31
CA ARG A 431 18.69 -0.59 -8.90
C ARG A 431 18.29 -1.56 -9.99
N ALA A 432 17.91 -2.78 -9.61
CA ALA A 432 17.48 -3.82 -10.55
C ALA A 432 16.21 -4.52 -10.06
N ARG A 433 15.43 -5.03 -11.01
CA ARG A 433 14.20 -5.80 -10.75
C ARG A 433 13.95 -6.76 -11.90
N ALA A 434 13.53 -7.98 -11.61
CA ALA A 434 13.19 -8.98 -12.62
C ALA A 434 11.69 -9.02 -12.91
N TYR A 435 11.35 -9.31 -14.17
CA TYR A 435 9.97 -9.44 -14.65
C TYR A 435 9.80 -10.74 -15.43
N LEU A 436 8.86 -11.57 -14.98
CA LEU A 436 8.49 -12.80 -15.67
C LEU A 436 7.04 -12.65 -16.21
N PRO A 437 6.78 -12.94 -17.50
CA PRO A 437 5.44 -12.80 -18.06
C PRO A 437 4.37 -13.55 -17.26
N GLY A 438 3.27 -12.86 -16.92
CA GLY A 438 2.16 -13.41 -16.14
C GLY A 438 2.44 -13.57 -14.63
N SER A 439 3.59 -13.07 -14.16
CA SER A 439 3.97 -13.06 -12.75
C SER A 439 3.87 -11.66 -12.16
N LEU A 440 3.78 -11.59 -10.83
CA LEU A 440 4.05 -10.34 -10.14
C LEU A 440 5.48 -9.85 -10.45
N PRO A 441 5.72 -8.53 -10.37
CA PRO A 441 7.08 -8.02 -10.54
C PRO A 441 7.97 -8.43 -9.36
N GLY A 442 9.22 -8.83 -9.65
CA GLY A 442 10.19 -9.37 -8.68
C GLY A 442 10.51 -8.43 -7.52
N GLU A 443 11.34 -8.83 -6.56
CA GLU A 443 11.84 -7.89 -5.55
C GLU A 443 12.70 -6.80 -6.21
N GLY A 444 12.63 -5.57 -5.70
CA GLY A 444 13.65 -4.57 -6.01
C GLY A 444 15.00 -4.97 -5.41
N CYS A 445 16.09 -4.53 -5.99
CA CYS A 445 17.43 -4.73 -5.44
C CYS A 445 18.25 -3.49 -5.70
N THR A 446 18.96 -2.99 -4.70
CA THR A 446 19.80 -1.81 -4.83
C THR A 446 21.22 -2.07 -4.33
N GLU A 447 22.21 -1.75 -5.17
CA GLU A 447 23.62 -1.73 -4.80
C GLU A 447 24.24 -0.35 -5.03
N GLY A 448 25.00 0.14 -4.04
CA GLY A 448 25.65 1.43 -4.04
C GLY A 448 27.16 1.35 -4.23
N TYR A 449 27.67 2.00 -5.27
CA TYR A 449 29.10 2.05 -5.58
C TYR A 449 29.65 3.46 -5.43
N PHE A 450 30.75 3.59 -4.69
CA PHE A 450 31.32 4.89 -4.31
C PHE A 450 32.73 5.01 -4.88
N LEU A 451 32.92 5.86 -5.90
CA LEU A 451 34.25 6.10 -6.44
C LEU A 451 35.03 6.97 -5.48
N LEU A 452 36.17 6.48 -4.99
CA LEU A 452 37.07 7.25 -4.13
C LEU A 452 38.03 8.08 -4.97
N ASP A 453 38.33 9.29 -4.51
CA ASP A 453 39.57 9.94 -4.93
C ASP A 453 40.78 9.10 -4.46
N PRO A 454 41.85 8.95 -5.26
CA PRO A 454 43.02 8.18 -4.87
C PRO A 454 43.65 8.59 -3.53
N SER A 455 43.44 9.84 -3.09
CA SER A 455 43.90 10.30 -1.78
C SER A 455 43.14 9.71 -0.59
N GLU A 456 41.92 9.22 -0.79
CA GLU A 456 41.08 8.61 0.25
C GLU A 456 41.15 7.08 0.28
N ALA A 457 41.73 6.46 -0.76
CA ALA A 457 41.80 5.00 -0.91
C ALA A 457 42.46 4.28 0.28
N GLU A 458 43.48 4.90 0.88
CA GLU A 458 44.26 4.36 1.99
C GLU A 458 43.76 4.84 3.37
N PHE A 459 42.62 5.54 3.42
CA PHE A 459 42.04 5.97 4.69
C PHE A 459 41.73 4.76 5.58
N SER A 460 42.16 4.86 6.85
CA SER A 460 41.79 3.88 7.86
C SER A 460 41.62 4.53 9.23
N SER A 461 40.77 3.92 10.06
CA SER A 461 40.54 4.34 11.45
C SER A 461 40.44 3.13 12.38
N ASN A 462 40.66 3.34 13.68
CA ASN A 462 40.32 2.35 14.70
C ASN A 462 38.87 2.49 15.17
N LEU A 463 38.14 3.47 14.61
CA LEU A 463 36.71 3.60 14.70
C LEU A 463 36.06 2.97 13.45
N PRO A 464 34.81 2.48 13.55
CA PRO A 464 34.01 2.21 12.37
C PRO A 464 33.87 3.43 11.46
N ILE A 465 33.69 3.19 10.16
CA ILE A 465 33.50 4.24 9.16
C ILE A 465 32.06 4.15 8.64
N VAL A 466 31.35 5.27 8.63
CA VAL A 466 30.05 5.42 7.98
C VAL A 466 30.27 6.28 6.73
N LEU A 467 29.94 5.75 5.56
CA LEU A 467 30.00 6.43 4.28
C LEU A 467 28.58 6.60 3.73
N LEU A 468 28.14 7.85 3.62
CA LEU A 468 26.85 8.22 3.06
C LEU A 468 27.05 8.90 1.69
N SER A 469 26.17 8.60 0.74
CA SER A 469 26.02 9.43 -0.46
C SER A 469 24.56 9.68 -0.79
N THR A 470 24.25 10.90 -1.26
CA THR A 470 22.95 11.24 -1.87
C THR A 470 22.98 11.14 -3.39
N TYR A 471 24.09 10.67 -3.98
CA TYR A 471 24.29 10.54 -5.44
C TYR A 471 23.96 11.84 -6.21
N GLY A 472 24.34 12.99 -5.64
CA GLY A 472 24.06 14.31 -6.23
C GLY A 472 22.69 14.88 -5.88
N GLY A 473 21.92 14.22 -5.00
CA GLY A 473 20.64 14.69 -4.48
C GLY A 473 20.73 15.92 -3.58
N GLY A 474 21.94 16.39 -3.27
CA GLY A 474 22.21 17.59 -2.49
C GLY A 474 22.20 17.36 -0.97
N SER A 475 22.29 18.46 -0.22
CA SER A 475 22.37 18.41 1.24
C SER A 475 21.06 17.92 1.91
N PRO A 476 21.15 17.32 3.11
CA PRO A 476 19.98 16.94 3.88
C PRO A 476 19.07 18.16 4.19
N PRO A 477 17.74 17.97 4.21
CA PRO A 477 16.79 19.03 4.52
C PRO A 477 16.96 19.54 5.96
N ALA A 478 16.35 20.70 6.25
CA ALA A 478 16.38 21.32 7.57
C ALA A 478 15.70 20.45 8.64
N SER A 479 16.01 20.71 9.92
CA SER A 479 15.55 19.86 11.02
C SER A 479 14.04 19.86 11.29
N GLY A 480 13.32 20.89 10.86
CA GLY A 480 11.86 20.92 10.90
C GLY A 480 11.17 20.28 9.68
N SER A 481 11.92 19.61 8.80
CA SER A 481 11.36 18.92 7.64
C SER A 481 10.64 17.65 8.03
N THR A 482 9.47 17.43 7.44
CA THR A 482 8.72 16.17 7.51
C THR A 482 9.24 15.13 6.52
N THR A 483 10.06 15.53 5.54
CA THR A 483 10.68 14.63 4.56
C THR A 483 12.16 14.43 4.84
N ARG A 484 12.67 13.25 4.45
CA ARG A 484 14.10 12.90 4.43
C ARG A 484 14.63 12.96 3.00
N LYS A 485 15.94 13.17 2.87
CA LYS A 485 16.68 13.06 1.61
C LYS A 485 17.10 11.61 1.43
N GLU A 486 16.74 11.02 0.30
CA GLU A 486 17.27 9.73 -0.14
C GLU A 486 18.80 9.73 -0.16
N SER A 487 19.36 8.66 0.34
CA SER A 487 20.80 8.40 0.46
C SER A 487 21.04 6.88 0.45
N PHE A 488 22.31 6.48 0.37
CA PHE A 488 22.74 5.11 0.60
C PHE A 488 23.87 5.11 1.61
N MET A 489 23.88 4.11 2.49
CA MET A 489 24.81 4.00 3.60
C MET A 489 25.64 2.74 3.50
N LEU A 490 26.96 2.90 3.61
CA LEU A 490 27.90 1.84 3.90
C LEU A 490 28.47 2.00 5.31
N ILE A 491 28.54 0.91 6.07
CA ILE A 491 29.25 0.87 7.36
C ILE A 491 30.39 -0.13 7.27
N TYR A 492 31.59 0.32 7.64
CA TYR A 492 32.78 -0.51 7.74
C TYR A 492 33.17 -0.65 9.20
N GLU A 493 33.25 -1.88 9.70
CA GLU A 493 33.70 -2.15 11.05
C GLU A 493 35.21 -2.42 11.11
N PRO A 494 35.88 -2.10 12.23
CA PRO A 494 37.28 -2.47 12.40
C PRO A 494 37.45 -3.98 12.30
N ASP A 495 38.38 -4.41 11.45
CA ASP A 495 38.71 -5.81 11.31
C ASP A 495 39.17 -6.39 12.67
N PRO A 496 38.65 -7.55 13.12
CA PRO A 496 38.95 -8.07 14.46
C PRO A 496 40.42 -8.40 14.71
N GLU A 497 41.22 -8.65 13.67
CA GLU A 497 42.63 -8.99 13.80
C GLU A 497 43.53 -7.75 13.85
N THR A 498 43.25 -6.76 12.99
CA THR A 498 44.05 -5.55 12.84
C THR A 498 43.56 -4.39 13.69
N GLY A 499 42.28 -4.40 14.08
CA GLY A 499 41.61 -3.29 14.78
C GLY A 499 41.42 -2.06 13.90
N ARG A 500 41.39 -2.21 12.56
CA ARG A 500 41.29 -1.10 11.60
C ARG A 500 40.11 -1.27 10.65
N ALA A 501 39.31 -0.23 10.49
CA ALA A 501 38.32 -0.10 9.43
C ALA A 501 38.95 0.63 8.23
N SER A 502 38.60 0.23 7.01
CA SER A 502 39.09 0.83 5.75
C SER A 502 38.14 0.55 4.60
N PHE A 503 38.20 1.36 3.54
CA PHE A 503 37.36 1.20 2.36
C PHE A 503 37.67 -0.04 1.50
N SER A 504 38.85 -0.64 1.68
CA SER A 504 39.23 -1.88 0.98
C SER A 504 38.56 -3.14 1.55
N ALA A 505 37.92 -3.04 2.71
CA ALA A 505 37.15 -4.14 3.29
C ALA A 505 35.76 -4.24 2.64
N THR A 506 35.05 -5.33 2.88
CA THR A 506 33.61 -5.41 2.59
C THR A 506 32.85 -4.66 3.69
N PRO A 507 31.89 -3.78 3.36
CA PRO A 507 31.07 -3.13 4.37
C PRO A 507 30.25 -4.18 5.15
N SER A 508 30.08 -3.99 6.46
CA SER A 508 29.24 -4.85 7.30
C SER A 508 27.75 -4.55 7.15
N ILE A 509 27.41 -3.32 6.75
CA ILE A 509 26.05 -2.90 6.38
C ILE A 509 26.13 -2.11 5.07
N SER A 510 25.24 -2.44 4.15
CA SER A 510 24.94 -1.66 2.95
C SER A 510 23.43 -1.57 2.81
N THR A 511 22.87 -0.36 2.82
CA THR A 511 21.42 -0.18 2.79
C THR A 511 21.05 1.16 2.20
N ARG A 512 19.84 1.24 1.62
CA ARG A 512 19.21 2.53 1.32
C ARG A 512 18.91 3.23 2.64
N SER A 513 18.90 4.56 2.61
CA SER A 513 18.66 5.35 3.82
C SER A 513 18.05 6.72 3.53
N GLY A 514 17.30 7.25 4.49
CA GLY A 514 16.83 8.62 4.54
C GLY A 514 17.60 9.46 5.54
N ILE A 515 18.04 10.66 5.15
CA ILE A 515 18.72 11.60 6.06
C ILE A 515 18.02 12.96 6.15
N ARG A 516 17.96 13.52 7.36
CA ARG A 516 17.60 14.93 7.60
C ARG A 516 18.50 15.55 8.66
N LYS A 517 18.70 16.86 8.62
CA LYS A 517 19.39 17.55 9.73
C LYS A 517 18.61 17.37 11.02
N ARG A 518 19.31 17.33 12.15
CA ARG A 518 18.70 17.21 13.49
C ARG A 518 19.17 18.35 14.40
N GLY A 519 18.32 18.69 15.35
CA GLY A 519 18.58 19.66 16.40
C GLY A 519 17.87 20.99 16.16
N SER A 520 17.71 21.76 17.23
CA SER A 520 17.09 23.09 17.16
C SER A 520 18.16 24.16 16.91
N SER A 521 18.93 24.50 17.94
CA SER A 521 20.00 25.50 17.80
C SER A 521 21.28 25.00 17.12
N SER A 522 21.50 23.67 17.08
CA SER A 522 22.69 23.03 16.50
C SER A 522 22.57 22.69 15.02
N ALA A 523 21.36 22.69 14.44
CA ALA A 523 21.14 22.31 13.05
C ALA A 523 21.83 23.24 12.03
N GLY A 524 22.17 24.46 12.43
CA GLY A 524 22.89 25.44 11.62
C GLY A 524 24.41 25.37 11.72
N PHE A 525 24.98 24.44 12.48
CA PHE A 525 26.42 24.31 12.60
C PHE A 525 27.05 23.77 11.30
N PRO A 526 28.28 24.20 10.94
CA PRO A 526 29.01 23.65 9.80
C PRO A 526 29.10 22.12 9.83
N LYS A 527 29.36 21.56 11.02
CA LYS A 527 29.24 20.13 11.31
C LYS A 527 27.88 19.88 11.99
N TYR A 528 26.90 19.49 11.20
CA TYR A 528 25.52 19.30 11.63
C TYR A 528 25.25 17.84 12.03
N ALA A 529 24.34 17.65 12.98
CA ALA A 529 23.81 16.34 13.35
C ALA A 529 22.74 15.90 12.34
N MET A 530 22.55 14.59 12.18
CA MET A 530 21.54 14.02 11.30
C MET A 530 20.66 13.01 12.04
N SER A 531 19.37 13.02 11.69
CA SER A 531 18.50 11.84 11.82
C SER A 531 18.74 10.99 10.58
N LEU A 532 18.92 9.70 10.77
CA LEU A 532 19.19 8.70 9.74
C LEU A 532 18.14 7.60 9.88
N GLU A 533 17.58 7.16 8.78
CA GLU A 533 16.60 6.07 8.70
C GLU A 533 17.12 5.07 7.68
N SER A 534 17.16 3.77 8.00
CA SER A 534 17.45 2.74 7.00
C SER A 534 16.18 2.31 6.31
N TRP A 535 16.27 2.13 4.99
CA TRP A 535 15.13 1.92 4.13
C TRP A 535 15.26 0.66 3.29
N ASP A 536 14.12 0.07 3.01
CA ASP A 536 13.94 -0.99 2.02
C ASP A 536 13.94 -0.43 0.58
N GLU A 537 13.50 -1.25 -0.37
CA GLU A 537 13.41 -0.89 -1.78
C GLU A 537 12.26 0.06 -2.12
N PHE A 538 11.34 0.30 -1.20
CA PHE A 538 10.19 1.20 -1.35
C PHE A 538 10.32 2.49 -0.54
N ASN A 539 11.46 2.70 0.15
CA ASN A 539 11.69 3.81 1.08
C ASN A 539 10.92 3.67 2.40
N GLU A 540 10.52 2.46 2.76
CA GLU A 540 9.90 2.14 4.05
C GLU A 540 10.96 1.69 5.05
N ASP A 541 10.67 1.83 6.34
CA ASP A 541 11.60 1.53 7.43
C ASP A 541 12.08 0.08 7.40
N GLN A 542 13.40 -0.09 7.37
CA GLN A 542 14.05 -1.39 7.40
C GLN A 542 14.96 -1.50 8.62
N ASN A 543 14.67 -2.47 9.49
CA ASN A 543 15.50 -2.74 10.66
C ASN A 543 16.89 -3.28 10.27
N ILE A 544 17.94 -2.60 10.73
CA ILE A 544 19.34 -3.02 10.58
C ILE A 544 19.99 -3.20 11.96
N LYS A 545 21.10 -3.96 12.03
CA LYS A 545 21.83 -4.20 13.28
C LYS A 545 23.28 -3.69 13.23
N PRO A 546 23.51 -2.37 13.19
CA PRO A 546 24.83 -1.79 13.00
C PRO A 546 25.65 -1.79 14.30
N LEU A 547 26.97 -2.01 14.20
CA LEU A 547 27.94 -1.69 15.26
C LEU A 547 27.68 -2.36 16.63
N GLY A 548 27.01 -3.52 16.61
CA GLY A 548 26.60 -4.26 17.80
C GLY A 548 25.47 -3.59 18.61
N LEU A 549 24.74 -2.65 18.01
CA LEU A 549 23.50 -2.09 18.57
C LEU A 549 22.31 -3.03 18.28
N SER A 550 21.17 -2.79 18.92
CA SER A 550 19.94 -3.56 18.70
C SER A 550 19.40 -3.35 17.27
N ALA A 551 18.63 -4.31 16.73
CA ALA A 551 18.06 -4.17 15.39
C ALA A 551 17.01 -3.05 15.39
N GLU A 552 17.09 -2.11 14.44
CA GLU A 552 16.20 -0.95 14.33
C GLU A 552 16.43 -0.16 13.03
N ALA A 553 15.45 0.65 12.61
CA ALA A 553 15.49 1.48 11.41
C ALA A 553 15.99 2.90 11.69
N ASP A 554 15.76 3.38 12.91
CA ASP A 554 15.80 4.81 13.21
C ASP A 554 17.02 5.20 14.07
N TRP A 555 17.91 6.04 13.51
CA TRP A 555 19.26 6.28 14.02
C TRP A 555 19.61 7.78 14.08
N ILE A 556 20.63 8.11 14.88
CA ILE A 556 21.15 9.46 14.99
C ILE A 556 22.66 9.46 14.75
N LEU A 557 23.08 10.28 13.78
CA LEU A 557 24.48 10.71 13.64
C LEU A 557 24.63 12.04 14.37
N ASN A 558 25.03 11.97 15.64
CA ASN A 558 25.15 13.15 16.47
C ASN A 558 26.48 13.87 16.25
N ALA A 559 26.39 15.14 15.85
CA ALA A 559 27.53 16.03 15.70
C ALA A 559 27.77 16.84 16.97
N ARG A 560 29.02 16.81 17.46
CA ARG A 560 29.51 17.80 18.42
C ARG A 560 30.35 18.83 17.68
N TYR A 561 30.04 20.10 17.92
CA TYR A 561 30.71 21.19 17.22
C TYR A 561 31.00 22.38 18.13
N THR A 562 30.00 23.02 18.72
CA THR A 562 30.20 24.31 19.43
C THR A 562 30.54 24.14 20.90
N PHE A 563 29.84 23.26 21.62
CA PHE A 563 29.88 23.21 23.10
C PHE A 563 30.77 22.09 23.63
N ASP A 564 30.75 20.92 22.98
CA ASP A 564 31.53 19.75 23.36
C ASP A 564 32.69 19.47 22.40
N TYR A 565 33.89 19.94 22.73
CA TYR A 565 35.11 19.60 21.96
C TYR A 565 35.72 18.27 22.40
N SER A 566 35.27 17.69 23.51
CA SER A 566 35.76 16.38 23.97
C SER A 566 35.09 15.23 23.25
N LEU A 567 33.93 15.48 22.61
CA LEU A 567 33.07 14.53 21.90
C LEU A 567 32.41 13.46 22.79
N ILE A 568 32.81 13.36 24.07
CA ILE A 568 32.47 12.23 24.94
C ILE A 568 31.36 12.55 25.95
N ARG A 569 30.87 13.78 26.08
CA ARG A 569 30.00 14.14 27.23
C ARG A 569 28.68 13.36 27.25
N ASN A 570 27.97 13.31 26.12
CA ASN A 570 26.76 12.48 26.02
C ASN A 570 27.09 10.99 26.13
N PRO A 571 28.00 10.40 25.32
CA PRO A 571 28.37 8.99 25.47
C PRO A 571 28.75 8.59 26.90
N PHE A 572 29.50 9.44 27.60
CA PHE A 572 29.93 9.21 28.98
C PHE A 572 28.74 9.17 29.95
N LEU A 573 27.85 10.17 29.89
CA LEU A 573 26.68 10.22 30.77
C LEU A 573 25.70 9.09 30.47
N TYR A 574 25.46 8.77 29.20
CA TYR A 574 24.58 7.67 28.81
C TYR A 574 25.12 6.32 29.28
N GLU A 575 26.41 6.08 29.11
CA GLU A 575 27.06 4.87 29.61
C GLU A 575 27.01 4.81 31.15
N LEU A 576 27.25 5.92 31.84
CA LEU A 576 27.14 5.98 33.30
C LEU A 576 25.71 5.66 33.79
N SER A 577 24.69 6.20 33.12
CA SER A 577 23.29 5.89 33.40
C SER A 577 23.01 4.39 33.25
N ASN A 578 23.47 3.79 32.15
CA ASN A 578 23.32 2.36 31.91
C ASN A 578 24.01 1.52 32.99
N GLN A 579 25.21 1.92 33.46
CA GLN A 579 25.94 1.22 34.52
C GLN A 579 25.24 1.26 35.89
N ILE A 580 24.42 2.27 36.16
CA ILE A 580 23.63 2.35 37.40
C ILE A 580 22.23 1.73 37.25
N GLY A 581 21.92 1.13 36.09
CA GLY A 581 20.66 0.44 35.83
C GLY A 581 19.53 1.32 35.30
N GLN A 582 19.82 2.58 34.94
CA GLN A 582 18.86 3.49 34.31
C GLN A 582 19.11 3.53 32.80
N TRP A 583 18.19 2.99 32.00
CA TRP A 583 18.39 2.90 30.55
C TRP A 583 18.65 4.28 29.94
N ALA A 584 19.69 4.36 29.12
CA ALA A 584 19.99 5.49 28.27
C ALA A 584 20.49 4.98 26.91
N VAL A 585 20.34 5.83 25.90
CA VAL A 585 20.72 5.52 24.52
C VAL A 585 22.15 5.00 24.42
N LYS A 586 22.34 3.85 23.77
CA LYS A 586 23.66 3.30 23.48
C LYS A 586 24.29 4.02 22.30
N THR A 587 25.62 4.10 22.33
CA THR A 587 26.38 4.92 21.38
C THR A 587 27.64 4.22 20.88
N ARG A 588 28.11 4.62 19.69
CA ARG A 588 29.38 4.23 19.08
C ARG A 588 30.03 5.46 18.44
N PHE A 589 31.33 5.62 18.61
CA PHE A 589 32.08 6.62 17.84
C PHE A 589 32.35 6.09 16.44
N VAL A 590 32.18 6.94 15.43
CA VAL A 590 32.40 6.59 14.01
C VAL A 590 33.11 7.72 13.30
N GLU A 591 33.88 7.39 12.25
CA GLU A 591 34.28 8.36 11.23
C GLU A 591 33.14 8.52 10.23
N LEU A 592 32.79 9.76 9.86
CA LEU A 592 31.73 10.02 8.89
C LEU A 592 32.27 10.63 7.60
N TYR A 593 31.94 10.01 6.47
CA TYR A 593 31.93 10.62 5.15
C TYR A 593 30.49 10.85 4.70
N ASN A 594 30.21 12.01 4.10
CA ASN A 594 28.90 12.40 3.64
C ASN A 594 29.00 13.14 2.30
N ASP A 595 29.00 12.37 1.21
CA ASP A 595 29.00 12.88 -0.15
C ASP A 595 27.58 13.32 -0.56
N VAL A 596 27.41 14.61 -0.80
CA VAL A 596 26.13 15.18 -1.22
C VAL A 596 26.11 15.59 -2.70
N ASN A 597 27.23 15.40 -3.40
CA ASN A 597 27.44 15.89 -4.75
C ASN A 597 27.39 14.76 -5.79
N GLY A 598 27.59 13.50 -5.38
CA GLY A 598 27.54 12.32 -6.27
C GLY A 598 28.78 12.16 -7.15
N GLY A 599 29.85 12.91 -6.85
CA GLY A 599 31.13 12.79 -7.52
C GLY A 599 32.03 11.75 -6.83
N ASN A 600 33.34 11.87 -7.05
CA ASN A 600 34.30 11.11 -6.28
C ASN A 600 34.21 11.51 -4.80
N VAL A 601 34.29 10.54 -3.90
CA VAL A 601 34.41 10.77 -2.47
C VAL A 601 35.80 11.29 -2.17
N THR A 602 35.87 12.48 -1.58
CA THR A 602 37.11 13.21 -1.28
C THR A 602 37.19 13.62 0.19
N SER A 603 38.33 14.18 0.61
CA SER A 603 38.46 14.84 1.92
C SER A 603 37.45 15.96 2.19
N ALA A 604 36.82 16.54 1.16
CA ALA A 604 35.74 17.52 1.36
C ALA A 604 34.46 16.88 1.90
N ASP A 605 34.28 15.58 1.65
CA ASP A 605 33.14 14.78 2.10
C ASP A 605 33.39 14.18 3.50
N TYR A 606 34.61 14.29 4.04
CA TYR A 606 34.95 13.83 5.39
C TYR A 606 34.48 14.83 6.46
N PHE A 607 33.53 14.43 7.29
CA PHE A 607 32.96 15.26 8.36
C PHE A 607 33.59 14.97 9.74
N GLY A 608 34.53 14.03 9.82
CA GLY A 608 35.25 13.65 11.04
C GLY A 608 34.43 12.77 11.98
N VAL A 609 34.84 12.72 13.25
CA VAL A 609 34.25 11.82 14.26
C VAL A 609 32.82 12.24 14.64
N TYR A 610 31.88 11.30 14.62
CA TYR A 610 30.50 11.41 15.08
C TYR A 610 30.22 10.41 16.19
N THR A 611 29.11 10.61 16.91
CA THR A 611 28.49 9.57 17.72
C THR A 611 27.30 9.00 16.95
N PHE A 612 27.41 7.75 16.50
CA PHE A 612 26.28 6.96 16.01
C PHE A 612 25.52 6.42 17.23
N MET A 613 24.21 6.67 17.31
CA MET A 613 23.44 6.36 18.51
C MET A 613 21.99 6.00 18.20
N GLU A 614 21.39 5.23 19.11
CA GLU A 614 19.96 4.87 19.08
C GLU A 614 19.07 6.12 19.25
N LYS A 615 17.79 5.99 18.90
CA LYS A 615 16.75 6.97 19.24
C LYS A 615 16.08 6.54 20.56
N ILE A 616 15.48 7.50 21.27
CA ILE A 616 14.62 7.16 22.42
C ILE A 616 13.27 6.76 21.85
N GLU A 617 12.90 5.50 22.02
CA GLU A 617 11.67 4.92 21.49
C GLU A 617 11.22 3.74 22.35
N PRO A 618 9.90 3.57 22.57
CA PRO A 618 9.33 2.33 23.11
C PRO A 618 9.66 1.13 22.22
N ASP A 619 10.62 0.30 22.64
CA ASP A 619 10.96 -0.95 21.98
C ASP A 619 11.61 -1.90 22.99
N ASN A 620 11.32 -3.20 22.87
CA ASN A 620 11.81 -4.23 23.80
C ASN A 620 13.35 -4.28 23.89
N ASN A 621 14.06 -3.79 22.86
CA ASN A 621 15.52 -3.76 22.81
C ASN A 621 16.12 -2.36 23.07
N ARG A 622 15.27 -1.35 23.28
CA ARG A 622 15.61 0.04 23.65
C ARG A 622 14.91 0.40 24.97
N LEU A 623 13.93 1.31 24.97
CA LEU A 623 13.13 1.63 26.16
C LEU A 623 12.01 0.61 26.27
N ASP A 624 12.25 -0.42 27.08
CA ASP A 624 11.35 -1.56 27.27
C ASP A 624 10.09 -1.17 28.06
N ILE A 625 9.10 -0.64 27.32
CA ILE A 625 7.74 -0.36 27.78
C ILE A 625 6.76 -0.81 26.70
N SER A 626 5.52 -1.08 27.11
CA SER A 626 4.45 -1.40 26.16
C SER A 626 4.26 -0.25 25.17
N LYS A 627 4.14 -0.51 23.87
CA LYS A 627 3.68 0.51 22.91
C LYS A 627 2.23 0.93 23.24
N LEU A 628 1.85 2.12 22.81
CA LEU A 628 0.48 2.64 22.94
C LEU A 628 -0.02 3.06 21.57
N ASP A 629 -0.89 2.26 20.99
CA ASP A 629 -1.44 2.52 19.67
C ASP A 629 -2.66 3.45 19.74
N PRO A 630 -3.00 4.22 18.70
CA PRO A 630 -4.18 5.10 18.71
C PRO A 630 -5.51 4.41 19.02
N TRP A 631 -5.66 3.11 18.71
CA TRP A 631 -6.89 2.37 18.97
C TRP A 631 -7.04 1.92 20.43
N GLU A 632 -5.95 1.91 21.20
CA GLU A 632 -5.90 1.44 22.58
C GLU A 632 -6.48 2.48 23.56
N ASN A 633 -7.80 2.42 23.77
CA ASN A 633 -8.58 3.43 24.51
C ASN A 633 -9.38 2.89 25.69
N SER A 634 -9.31 1.58 25.96
CA SER A 634 -9.96 1.02 27.15
C SER A 634 -9.30 1.53 28.45
N PRO A 635 -10.02 1.51 29.59
CA PRO A 635 -9.46 1.93 30.88
C PRO A 635 -8.16 1.21 31.28
N GLU A 636 -7.96 -0.01 30.82
CA GLU A 636 -6.78 -0.83 31.09
C GLU A 636 -5.61 -0.46 30.15
N GLU A 637 -5.89 -0.30 28.86
CA GLU A 637 -4.92 0.02 27.81
C GLU A 637 -4.27 1.38 28.00
N VAL A 638 -5.07 2.42 28.28
CA VAL A 638 -4.56 3.81 28.37
C VAL A 638 -3.62 4.02 29.56
N THR A 639 -3.37 3.01 30.38
CA THR A 639 -2.56 3.15 31.59
C THR A 639 -1.06 3.22 31.34
N GLY A 640 -0.56 3.11 30.12
CA GLY A 640 0.87 3.19 29.83
C GLY A 640 1.22 3.26 28.35
N GLY A 641 2.51 3.15 28.05
CA GLY A 641 3.11 3.36 26.74
C GLY A 641 3.38 4.81 26.39
N TYR A 642 3.48 5.67 27.42
CA TYR A 642 3.79 7.08 27.22
C TYR A 642 5.29 7.33 27.35
N VAL A 643 5.88 7.96 26.35
CA VAL A 643 7.12 8.72 26.47
C VAL A 643 6.77 10.20 26.31
N PHE A 644 7.34 11.07 27.13
CA PHE A 644 7.09 12.51 27.07
C PHE A 644 8.26 13.30 27.61
N LYS A 645 8.40 14.55 27.15
CA LYS A 645 9.53 15.42 27.45
C LYS A 645 9.07 16.79 27.92
N ASN A 646 9.81 17.35 28.88
CA ASN A 646 9.78 18.78 29.18
C ASN A 646 10.75 19.47 28.23
N ASP A 647 10.25 19.87 27.06
CA ASP A 647 11.07 20.51 26.02
C ASP A 647 10.24 21.52 25.19
N ARG A 648 10.80 22.01 24.09
CA ARG A 648 10.09 22.78 23.07
C ARG A 648 9.41 21.80 22.10
N PRO A 649 8.11 21.98 21.81
CA PRO A 649 7.46 21.17 20.79
C PRO A 649 7.96 21.56 19.39
N ASP A 650 8.24 20.58 18.57
CA ASP A 650 8.39 20.73 17.13
C ASP A 650 7.01 20.94 16.47
N PRO A 651 6.94 21.51 15.24
CA PRO A 651 5.68 21.73 14.56
C PRO A 651 4.87 20.43 14.43
N GLY A 652 3.65 20.42 14.99
CA GLY A 652 2.76 19.25 14.94
C GLY A 652 2.87 18.30 16.13
N GLU A 653 3.88 18.41 17.00
CA GLU A 653 4.01 17.50 18.15
C GLU A 653 2.85 17.69 19.17
N PRO A 654 2.20 16.59 19.61
CA PRO A 654 1.14 16.68 20.60
C PRO A 654 1.68 17.14 21.95
N THR A 655 0.96 18.05 22.60
CA THR A 655 1.33 18.59 23.92
C THR A 655 0.20 18.48 24.93
N PHE A 656 0.55 18.39 26.22
CA PHE A 656 -0.41 18.36 27.32
C PHE A 656 0.05 19.18 28.53
N ASN A 657 -0.90 19.69 29.31
CA ASN A 657 -0.62 20.65 30.38
C ASN A 657 -0.60 20.00 31.76
N VAL A 658 0.53 20.14 32.46
CA VAL A 658 0.70 19.64 33.84
C VAL A 658 0.94 20.82 34.78
N SER A 659 0.17 20.89 35.87
CA SER A 659 0.23 21.98 36.83
C SER A 659 1.60 22.06 37.51
N GLY A 660 2.25 23.22 37.45
CA GLY A 660 3.56 23.45 38.07
C GLY A 660 4.73 23.36 37.10
N PHE A 661 4.51 22.87 35.88
CA PHE A 661 5.44 23.08 34.77
C PHE A 661 5.20 24.46 34.16
N GLN A 662 6.29 25.11 33.72
CA GLN A 662 6.24 26.43 33.09
C GLN A 662 5.72 26.38 31.65
N ARG A 663 5.67 25.19 31.05
CA ARG A 663 5.27 24.93 29.67
C ARG A 663 4.46 23.64 29.60
N ALA A 664 3.73 23.47 28.50
CA ALA A 664 3.14 22.18 28.18
C ALA A 664 4.25 21.14 27.96
N LEU A 665 4.02 19.93 28.46
CA LEU A 665 4.88 18.78 28.17
C LEU A 665 4.57 18.31 26.75
N VAL A 666 5.60 17.80 26.09
CA VAL A 666 5.55 17.31 24.72
C VAL A 666 5.49 15.81 24.77
N HIS A 667 4.55 15.19 24.06
CA HIS A 667 4.56 13.75 23.88
C HIS A 667 5.77 13.39 23.01
N GLY A 668 6.58 12.43 23.47
CA GLY A 668 7.82 12.04 22.80
C GLY A 668 7.55 10.83 21.94
N ASP A 669 7.59 10.99 20.63
CA ASP A 669 7.50 9.88 19.70
C ASP A 669 8.36 10.18 18.46
N PRO A 670 9.30 9.29 18.11
CA PRO A 670 9.94 9.19 16.80
C PRO A 670 9.05 9.30 15.56
N ASP A 671 7.89 8.65 15.58
CA ASP A 671 7.16 8.22 14.37
C ASP A 671 5.77 8.84 14.24
N GLY A 672 5.42 9.70 15.19
CA GLY A 672 4.28 10.60 15.06
C GLY A 672 2.94 9.89 15.21
N ILE A 673 2.70 9.30 16.38
CA ILE A 673 1.37 8.86 16.75
C ILE A 673 0.54 10.04 17.29
N GLU A 674 -0.59 10.32 16.65
CA GLU A 674 -1.64 11.15 17.22
C GLU A 674 -2.25 10.42 18.43
N ILE A 675 -1.86 10.79 19.65
CA ILE A 675 -2.55 10.31 20.85
C ILE A 675 -4.01 10.76 20.84
N THR A 676 -4.92 9.84 21.16
CA THR A 676 -6.34 10.17 21.20
C THR A 676 -6.67 11.16 22.32
N SER A 677 -7.86 11.77 22.24
CA SER A 677 -8.37 12.59 23.33
C SER A 677 -8.49 11.84 24.66
N THR A 678 -8.77 10.53 24.63
CA THR A 678 -8.88 9.66 25.81
C THR A 678 -7.51 9.42 26.45
N GLN A 679 -6.53 8.99 25.66
CA GLN A 679 -5.14 8.76 26.09
C GLN A 679 -4.54 10.06 26.64
N LYS A 680 -4.69 11.16 25.92
CA LYS A 680 -4.25 12.49 26.35
C LYS A 680 -4.90 12.92 27.67
N SER A 681 -6.20 12.68 27.85
CA SER A 681 -6.93 12.99 29.08
C SER A 681 -6.39 12.18 30.26
N TYR A 682 -6.13 10.89 30.05
CA TYR A 682 -5.56 10.01 31.06
C TYR A 682 -4.19 10.52 31.53
N ILE A 683 -3.22 10.66 30.63
CA ILE A 683 -1.85 11.02 31.01
C ILE A 683 -1.79 12.44 31.62
N THR A 684 -2.61 13.36 31.12
CA THR A 684 -2.76 14.70 31.71
C THR A 684 -3.25 14.62 33.15
N THR A 685 -4.29 13.84 33.40
CA THR A 685 -4.86 13.69 34.74
C THR A 685 -3.85 13.05 35.68
N HIS A 686 -3.26 11.94 35.27
CA HIS A 686 -2.31 11.18 36.07
C HIS A 686 -1.05 12.00 36.43
N ALA A 687 -0.47 12.73 35.47
CA ALA A 687 0.66 13.60 35.74
C ALA A 687 0.29 14.76 36.68
N ASN A 688 -0.94 15.29 36.60
CA ASN A 688 -1.42 16.31 37.53
C ASN A 688 -1.59 15.76 38.96
N GLU A 689 -2.00 14.50 39.14
CA GLU A 689 -2.12 13.87 40.46
C GLU A 689 -0.78 13.86 41.23
N ILE A 690 0.34 13.59 40.54
CA ILE A 690 1.69 13.71 41.13
C ILE A 690 1.89 15.10 41.71
N THR A 691 1.60 16.15 40.93
CA THR A 691 1.85 17.53 41.35
C THR A 691 0.94 17.97 42.49
N VAL A 692 -0.28 17.44 42.56
CA VAL A 692 -1.20 17.69 43.69
C VAL A 692 -0.67 17.03 44.96
N ALA A 693 -0.18 15.79 44.86
CA ALA A 693 0.42 15.06 45.99
C ALA A 693 1.68 15.76 46.51
N LEU A 694 2.62 16.13 45.61
CA LEU A 694 3.88 16.81 45.95
C LEU A 694 3.69 18.18 46.63
N ARG A 695 2.56 18.85 46.41
CA ARG A 695 2.22 20.13 47.06
C ARG A 695 1.68 19.97 48.48
N GLN A 696 1.31 18.75 48.88
CA GLN A 696 0.86 18.50 50.25
C GLN A 696 2.07 18.28 51.17
N PRO A 697 2.08 18.82 52.40
CA PRO A 697 3.19 18.62 53.33
C PRO A 697 3.49 17.15 53.67
N ASN A 698 2.50 16.26 53.54
CA ASN A 698 2.63 14.82 53.78
C ASN A 698 2.85 14.02 52.49
N GLY A 699 2.90 14.67 51.31
CA GLY A 699 3.05 14.00 50.03
C GLY A 699 1.84 13.17 49.58
N ILE A 700 0.69 13.29 50.24
CA ILE A 700 -0.51 12.47 49.97
C ILE A 700 -1.55 13.29 49.22
N HIS A 701 -2.01 12.79 48.09
CA HIS A 701 -3.09 13.42 47.33
C HIS A 701 -4.41 13.40 48.14
N PRO A 702 -5.10 14.54 48.31
CA PRO A 702 -6.24 14.65 49.22
C PRO A 702 -7.47 13.85 48.79
N THR A 703 -7.68 13.65 47.49
CA THR A 703 -8.83 12.89 46.95
C THR A 703 -8.56 11.39 46.80
N THR A 704 -7.44 10.99 46.19
CA THR A 704 -7.11 9.58 45.95
C THR A 704 -6.52 8.89 47.18
N GLY A 705 -5.95 9.64 48.12
CA GLY A 705 -5.29 9.09 49.31
C GLY A 705 -3.92 8.46 49.04
N LEU A 706 -3.44 8.52 47.79
CA LEU A 706 -2.15 7.96 47.38
C LEU A 706 -1.00 8.93 47.68
N HIS A 707 0.13 8.39 48.12
CA HIS A 707 1.37 9.15 48.29
C HIS A 707 2.05 9.36 46.92
N PHE A 708 2.83 10.44 46.73
CA PHE A 708 3.47 10.73 45.43
C PHE A 708 4.33 9.57 44.90
N SER A 709 4.91 8.75 45.79
CA SER A 709 5.72 7.57 45.44
C SER A 709 4.92 6.41 44.85
N GLU A 710 3.58 6.46 44.89
CA GLU A 710 2.71 5.51 44.19
C GLU A 710 2.47 5.91 42.73
N TYR A 711 2.76 7.16 42.38
CA TYR A 711 2.63 7.70 41.03
C TYR A 711 3.97 7.86 40.31
N LEU A 712 5.03 8.17 41.06
CA LEU A 712 6.38 8.46 40.56
C LEU A 712 7.37 7.42 41.10
N ASP A 713 8.23 6.90 40.23
CA ASP A 713 9.41 6.15 40.65
C ASP A 713 10.43 7.09 41.28
N VAL A 714 10.52 7.04 42.61
CA VAL A 714 11.34 7.96 43.40
C VAL A 714 12.83 7.68 43.20
N ASP A 715 13.21 6.41 43.07
CA ASP A 715 14.62 6.02 42.94
C ASP A 715 15.16 6.46 41.57
N ALA A 716 14.41 6.20 40.50
CA ALA A 716 14.75 6.69 39.17
C ALA A 716 14.78 8.23 39.09
N PHE A 717 13.88 8.91 39.80
CA PHE A 717 13.92 10.37 39.89
C PHE A 717 15.19 10.88 40.60
N ILE A 718 15.62 10.22 41.68
CA ILE A 718 16.85 10.54 42.41
C ILE A 718 18.07 10.32 41.51
N ASP A 719 18.14 9.20 40.80
CA ASP A 719 19.23 8.90 39.86
C ASP A 719 19.30 9.93 38.74
N HIS A 720 18.16 10.23 38.11
CA HIS A 720 18.04 11.24 37.06
C HIS A 720 18.47 12.62 37.58
N PHE A 721 18.06 13.00 38.80
CA PHE A 721 18.51 14.23 39.44
C PHE A 721 20.03 14.24 39.63
N TRP A 722 20.61 13.18 40.20
CA TRP A 722 22.05 13.14 40.48
C TRP A 722 22.91 13.17 39.22
N LEU A 723 22.51 12.50 38.14
CA LEU A 723 23.24 12.54 36.86
C LEU A 723 23.30 13.97 36.31
N ASN A 724 22.19 14.71 36.38
CA ASN A 724 22.13 16.11 35.94
C ASN A 724 22.95 17.04 36.83
N ILE A 725 22.89 16.87 38.15
CA ILE A 725 23.69 17.68 39.09
C ILE A 725 25.19 17.36 38.96
N LEU A 726 25.56 16.09 38.81
CA LEU A 726 26.95 15.66 38.62
C LEU A 726 27.55 16.26 37.35
N ALA A 727 26.78 16.29 36.26
CA ALA A 727 27.20 16.91 35.01
C ALA A 727 27.21 18.44 35.07
N MET A 728 26.54 19.04 36.05
CA MET A 728 26.25 20.48 36.11
C MET A 728 25.44 20.92 34.88
N ASP A 729 24.40 20.16 34.53
CA ASP A 729 23.56 20.47 33.36
C ASP A 729 22.83 21.82 33.54
N PRO A 730 23.15 22.85 32.73
CA PRO A 730 22.53 24.16 32.85
C PRO A 730 21.05 24.19 32.43
N ASP A 731 20.57 23.15 31.73
CA ASP A 731 19.19 23.07 31.25
C ASP A 731 18.30 22.16 32.12
N TRP A 732 18.86 21.55 33.17
CA TRP A 732 18.13 20.78 34.18
C TRP A 732 16.94 21.57 34.76
N GLY A 733 15.77 20.93 34.78
CA GLY A 733 14.52 21.50 35.26
C GLY A 733 13.80 22.39 34.25
N ARG A 734 14.33 22.58 33.04
CA ARG A 734 13.80 23.51 32.05
C ARG A 734 13.59 22.92 30.65
N LEU A 735 14.55 22.15 30.12
CA LEU A 735 14.54 21.55 28.78
C LEU A 735 15.24 20.17 28.80
N SER A 736 15.09 19.39 27.74
CA SER A 736 15.83 18.12 27.51
C SER A 736 15.60 17.03 28.57
N GLN A 737 14.45 17.06 29.27
CA GLN A 737 14.12 16.06 30.28
C GLN A 737 13.04 15.12 29.75
N PHE A 738 13.35 13.82 29.66
CA PHE A 738 12.38 12.79 29.30
C PHE A 738 11.79 12.14 30.56
N PHE A 739 10.60 11.60 30.36
CA PHE A 739 9.86 10.77 31.29
C PHE A 739 9.16 9.67 30.50
N TYR A 740 8.89 8.55 31.14
CA TYR A 740 8.08 7.50 30.56
C TYR A 740 7.13 6.86 31.57
N LYS A 741 6.13 6.14 31.08
CA LYS A 741 5.20 5.38 31.89
C LYS A 741 4.74 4.11 31.17
N ASP A 742 5.03 2.96 31.76
CA ASP A 742 4.53 1.66 31.31
C ASP A 742 3.13 1.35 31.88
N ARG A 743 2.43 0.36 31.30
CA ARG A 743 1.05 0.00 31.64
C ARG A 743 0.94 -0.42 33.10
N GLY A 744 -0.01 0.18 33.82
CA GLY A 744 -0.15 0.00 35.26
C GLY A 744 1.03 0.46 36.12
N GLY A 745 2.13 0.94 35.53
CA GLY A 745 3.35 1.33 36.22
C GLY A 745 3.34 2.76 36.76
N LYS A 746 4.49 3.21 37.27
CA LYS A 746 4.70 4.59 37.72
C LYS A 746 5.24 5.45 36.56
N ILE A 747 5.15 6.77 36.68
CA ILE A 747 5.97 7.67 35.86
C ILE A 747 7.43 7.52 36.33
N VAL A 748 8.33 7.35 35.37
CA VAL A 748 9.77 7.21 35.59
C VAL A 748 10.47 8.41 34.95
N ALA A 749 11.46 8.97 35.64
CA ALA A 749 12.28 10.07 35.09
C ALA A 749 13.45 9.51 34.30
N GLY A 750 13.67 10.07 33.11
CA GLY A 750 14.58 9.55 32.11
C GLY A 750 13.81 9.05 30.86
N PRO A 751 14.52 8.56 29.84
CA PRO A 751 15.98 8.42 29.74
C PRO A 751 16.71 9.77 29.74
N ILE A 752 17.95 9.82 30.24
CA ILE A 752 18.73 11.08 30.25
C ILE A 752 19.07 11.55 28.83
N TRP A 753 19.12 12.86 28.58
CA TRP A 753 19.35 13.42 27.24
C TRP A 753 20.13 14.75 27.23
N ASP A 754 20.83 15.02 26.12
CA ASP A 754 21.48 16.31 25.78
C ASP A 754 22.49 16.94 26.78
N TYR A 755 23.65 16.31 26.97
CA TYR A 755 24.71 16.75 27.90
C TYR A 755 25.90 17.51 27.25
N ASP A 756 25.76 18.05 26.04
CA ASP A 756 26.90 18.68 25.35
C ASP A 756 27.36 20.00 25.98
N ARG A 757 26.49 20.64 26.79
CA ARG A 757 26.74 21.91 27.50
C ARG A 757 27.18 21.74 28.96
N THR A 758 27.70 20.57 29.30
CA THR A 758 27.99 20.20 30.69
C THR A 758 29.49 20.07 30.97
N MET A 759 29.89 19.86 32.22
CA MET A 759 31.28 19.50 32.60
C MET A 759 32.36 20.45 32.03
N GLY A 760 32.23 21.76 32.25
CA GLY A 760 33.18 22.78 31.79
C GLY A 760 33.12 22.99 30.27
N SER A 761 31.92 23.03 29.72
CA SER A 761 31.67 23.30 28.30
C SER A 761 31.97 24.76 27.93
N ARG A 762 31.99 25.07 26.62
CA ARG A 762 32.16 26.46 26.14
C ARG A 762 30.91 27.33 26.30
N ASP A 763 29.80 26.76 26.73
CA ASP A 763 28.58 27.50 27.02
C ASP A 763 28.74 28.39 28.27
N GLY A 764 29.59 27.97 29.22
CA GLY A 764 29.96 28.74 30.41
C GLY A 764 28.85 28.91 31.45
N ARG A 765 27.67 28.34 31.19
CA ARG A 765 26.49 28.32 32.09
C ARG A 765 26.56 27.21 33.15
N ASP A 766 27.53 26.31 33.04
CA ASP A 766 27.77 25.13 33.87
C ASP A 766 28.84 25.35 34.97
N ASN A 767 29.16 26.62 35.28
CA ASN A 767 30.11 27.01 36.33
C ASN A 767 29.44 27.33 37.67
#